data_AF-A0A439D5U2-F1
#
_entry.id   AF-A0A439D5U2-F1
#
_cell.length_a   1.000
_cell.length_b   1.000
_cell.length_c   1.000
_cell.angle_alpha   90.00
_cell.angle_beta   90.00
_cell.angle_gamma   90.00
#
_symmetry.space_group_name_H-M   'P 1'
#
loop_
_entity.id
_entity.type
_entity.pdbx_description
1 polymer ?
#
loop_
_entity_poly.entity_id
_entity_poly.type
_entity_poly.pdbx_seq_one_letter_code
_entity_poly.pdbx_strand_id
1 'polypeptide(L)'
;MAPDRGLTILEPQPEDDVEYVEAEETRPPTSSEYGGPPVKFLPEGRHFTLRGVVVGLLVGLIIVFSNMYFGLQTGWVSMMTMPSSLLGFGIFRTLSRHLSFPFTPVENVLVQSVAGGMAIMPLGCGFVGVLPAMEYLLKPSEQGPIYLSMGKLIIWSLGLCYFGVVFAVPLRRQVIIREQLKFPSGFSTAVLIGVLHGKGSTQSSGALDSTKAATFGSLALENQPLLESDDTNDQEDRTASVRKQSWAANIRLLLITFGISGVYTLCTFFFPILRNLPLFGTAAAETWLWTLNPSFAYVGQGIIMGPATTIHMLLGAIIGWGILSPLAKTRGWAPGPINDWESGSKGWIVWTSLAIMLADAVISLGYIALHPVVEQGPALLGALKQRYSRGGLQGLFQRHPTGYAAIAGDEAISSRHSTSSVDALSGLSNPSGEHGDPRVWDHDDAPPEQLVGTKTVSIGLVISVIFCILSIHITFGELVPLYGTIIAVFMAMVLSIMGVRALGETDLNPVSGISKIAQLFFALIIPQTNKASVLINLIAGAVSEAGALQAGDLMQDLKTGHLLGAAPKAQFWGQIIGATVGAVVSAWIYRLYTAVYEVPGDLFQVPTAFVWIFTARLVTGKGLPYMAQEFALGAAVVFALFTVLRTKGMGKKWHAYIPGGIAVAVGMYNVPSFTLARTIGGLLNWYWRVRLGKDDTPLIVLASMLIKESHTDVQTKVDGKETSMTPCKVTGPVARFARQIAGQGYIVAAPSSYHDFTGPEALAYDEPGTDQGNEWKITKTLQSYDEDSHKAVDYLLSLPTCTGLVGTTGMCLGGHLALRASLDPRISASVAYFGTDVHSRTLGPYTEANTSTQAPPNSNHTLDRLAEIKGEVAMIFGIKDTHVPDAGRDLIRQKLREAGTVFSFYEFAWAQHAFIRDELSKGRYDPAITKICFEVLVELFGRVLKTDLGPRDGRPEKIEHFC
;
A
#
# COMPACT_ATOMS: atom_id res chain seq x y z
N MET A 1 -52.82 -23.88 -59.77
CA MET A 1 -54.07 -24.34 -59.13
C MET A 1 -53.71 -25.53 -58.27
N ALA A 2 -54.02 -25.47 -56.97
CA ALA A 2 -53.97 -26.61 -56.04
C ALA A 2 -55.05 -27.67 -56.45
N PRO A 3 -55.27 -28.83 -55.76
CA PRO A 3 -54.66 -29.37 -54.52
C PRO A 3 -54.54 -30.93 -54.45
N ASP A 4 -54.21 -31.41 -53.24
CA ASP A 4 -54.74 -32.58 -52.51
C ASP A 4 -54.16 -34.04 -52.59
N ARG A 5 -53.55 -34.41 -51.44
CA ARG A 5 -53.82 -35.55 -50.52
C ARG A 5 -53.98 -37.00 -51.03
N GLY A 6 -52.97 -37.84 -50.70
CA GLY A 6 -53.06 -38.88 -49.66
C GLY A 6 -53.33 -40.34 -50.09
N LEU A 7 -52.44 -41.28 -49.70
CA LEU A 7 -52.73 -42.58 -49.08
C LEU A 7 -51.46 -43.42 -48.86
N THR A 8 -51.33 -43.98 -47.65
CA THR A 8 -50.35 -44.99 -47.20
C THR A 8 -50.83 -46.41 -47.52
N ILE A 9 -49.90 -47.38 -47.64
CA ILE A 9 -49.87 -48.69 -46.93
C ILE A 9 -48.95 -49.73 -47.65
N LEU A 10 -48.09 -50.37 -46.84
CA LEU A 10 -47.40 -51.69 -46.93
C LEU A 10 -46.06 -51.86 -47.70
N GLU A 11 -45.02 -52.16 -46.91
CA GLU A 11 -43.75 -52.85 -47.26
C GLU A 11 -43.99 -54.36 -47.53
N PRO A 12 -43.09 -55.02 -48.30
CA PRO A 12 -41.98 -55.75 -47.67
C PRO A 12 -40.62 -55.67 -48.42
N GLN A 13 -39.53 -55.67 -47.65
CA GLN A 13 -38.12 -55.93 -48.02
C GLN A 13 -37.95 -57.37 -48.62
N PRO A 14 -36.95 -57.64 -49.51
CA PRO A 14 -35.52 -57.57 -49.15
C PRO A 14 -34.52 -57.12 -50.24
N GLU A 15 -33.36 -56.62 -49.74
CA GLU A 15 -31.93 -56.79 -50.17
C GLU A 15 -31.65 -57.14 -51.65
N ASP A 16 -30.70 -56.55 -52.37
CA ASP A 16 -29.58 -55.65 -52.06
C ASP A 16 -29.08 -55.07 -53.40
N ASP A 17 -28.14 -54.13 -53.32
CA ASP A 17 -27.22 -53.64 -54.36
C ASP A 17 -27.50 -52.29 -55.05
N VAL A 18 -26.85 -51.29 -54.44
CA VAL A 18 -26.12 -50.14 -55.00
C VAL A 18 -26.95 -48.97 -55.55
N GLU A 19 -26.98 -47.88 -54.76
CA GLU A 19 -27.12 -46.54 -55.33
C GLU A 19 -26.27 -45.49 -54.61
N TYR A 20 -25.71 -44.61 -55.44
CA TYR A 20 -25.02 -43.37 -55.08
C TYR A 20 -25.89 -42.46 -54.22
N VAL A 21 -25.31 -41.81 -53.21
CA VAL A 21 -25.92 -40.62 -52.59
C VAL A 21 -24.87 -39.53 -52.37
N GLU A 22 -25.13 -38.38 -52.97
CA GLU A 22 -24.48 -37.10 -52.70
C GLU A 22 -25.15 -36.41 -51.51
N ALA A 23 -24.30 -35.94 -50.59
CA ALA A 23 -24.44 -34.79 -49.69
C ALA A 23 -25.70 -34.63 -48.79
N GLU A 24 -25.53 -34.95 -47.50
CA GLU A 24 -26.10 -34.14 -46.41
C GLU A 24 -25.12 -34.05 -45.23
N GLU A 25 -25.10 -32.89 -44.58
CA GLU A 25 -24.18 -32.43 -43.54
C GLU A 25 -23.86 -33.45 -42.43
N THR A 26 -22.59 -33.85 -42.33
CA THR A 26 -22.06 -34.57 -41.16
C THR A 26 -21.10 -33.67 -40.37
N ARG A 27 -21.43 -33.51 -39.09
CA ARG A 27 -20.58 -32.88 -38.06
C ARG A 27 -19.21 -33.57 -38.01
N PRO A 28 -18.09 -32.84 -37.82
CA PRO A 28 -16.81 -33.49 -37.58
C PRO A 28 -16.80 -34.19 -36.21
N PRO A 29 -16.12 -35.36 -36.11
CA PRO A 29 -16.17 -36.24 -34.95
C PRO A 29 -15.39 -35.68 -33.76
N THR A 30 -15.86 -36.05 -32.57
CA THR A 30 -15.21 -35.79 -31.28
C THR A 30 -13.88 -36.53 -31.19
N SER A 31 -12.80 -35.78 -30.96
CA SER A 31 -11.46 -36.30 -30.74
C SER A 31 -11.31 -36.88 -29.33
N SER A 32 -11.28 -38.21 -29.20
CA SER A 32 -10.62 -38.86 -28.06
C SER A 32 -10.11 -40.25 -28.45
N GLU A 33 -8.99 -40.32 -29.16
CA GLU A 33 -8.21 -41.55 -29.24
C GLU A 33 -6.82 -41.21 -29.80
N TYR A 34 -5.92 -40.72 -28.95
CA TYR A 34 -4.47 -40.99 -28.98
C TYR A 34 -3.90 -40.50 -27.65
N GLY A 35 -3.43 -41.46 -26.84
CA GLY A 35 -2.93 -41.24 -25.50
C GLY A 35 -1.57 -40.55 -25.48
N GLY A 36 -1.58 -39.26 -25.18
CA GLY A 36 -0.50 -38.54 -24.51
C GLY A 36 -1.12 -37.74 -23.36
N PRO A 37 -0.38 -37.43 -22.27
CA PRO A 37 -0.96 -36.62 -21.21
C PRO A 37 -1.43 -35.29 -21.80
N PRO A 38 -2.69 -34.89 -21.61
CA PRO A 38 -3.17 -33.63 -22.16
C PRO A 38 -2.35 -32.52 -21.51
N VAL A 39 -1.66 -31.73 -22.34
CA VAL A 39 -1.13 -30.43 -21.91
C VAL A 39 -2.34 -29.65 -21.39
N LYS A 40 -2.42 -29.47 -20.08
CA LYS A 40 -3.51 -28.76 -19.42
C LYS A 40 -3.51 -27.31 -19.90
N PHE A 41 -4.29 -27.00 -20.93
CA PHE A 41 -4.69 -25.64 -21.22
C PHE A 41 -5.45 -25.11 -20.00
N LEU A 42 -4.91 -24.03 -19.41
CA LEU A 42 -5.52 -23.34 -18.27
C LEU A 42 -6.92 -22.84 -18.68
N PRO A 43 -7.97 -23.00 -17.85
CA PRO A 43 -9.28 -22.44 -18.17
C PRO A 43 -9.17 -20.92 -18.32
N GLU A 44 -9.67 -20.38 -19.44
CA GLU A 44 -9.59 -18.97 -19.83
C GLU A 44 -10.29 -18.05 -18.83
N GLY A 45 -9.55 -17.58 -17.83
CA GLY A 45 -9.94 -16.42 -17.05
C GLY A 45 -9.82 -15.16 -17.90
N ARG A 46 -10.79 -14.23 -17.80
CA ARG A 46 -10.66 -12.91 -18.45
C ARG A 46 -9.40 -12.22 -17.92
N HIS A 47 -8.39 -12.08 -18.77
CA HIS A 47 -7.10 -11.47 -18.38
C HIS A 47 -7.21 -9.97 -18.08
N PHE A 48 -8.21 -9.29 -18.65
CA PHE A 48 -8.49 -7.88 -18.40
C PHE A 48 -9.93 -7.72 -17.90
N THR A 49 -10.12 -7.19 -16.69
CA THR A 49 -11.44 -7.01 -16.08
C THR A 49 -11.57 -5.61 -15.47
N LEU A 50 -12.74 -4.99 -15.63
CA LEU A 50 -13.01 -3.67 -15.04
C LEU A 50 -12.95 -3.72 -13.51
N ARG A 51 -13.50 -4.78 -12.89
CA ARG A 51 -13.45 -4.96 -11.44
C ARG A 51 -12.02 -5.09 -10.92
N GLY A 52 -11.15 -5.79 -11.64
CA GLY A 52 -9.74 -5.92 -11.31
C GLY A 52 -9.00 -4.58 -11.39
N VAL A 53 -9.29 -3.77 -12.41
CA VAL A 53 -8.76 -2.40 -12.51
C VAL A 53 -9.23 -1.52 -11.36
N VAL A 54 -10.53 -1.52 -11.03
CA VAL A 54 -11.08 -0.71 -9.92
C VAL A 54 -10.44 -1.10 -8.59
N VAL A 55 -10.37 -2.40 -8.27
CA VAL A 55 -9.72 -2.86 -7.03
C VAL A 55 -8.22 -2.54 -7.04
N GLY A 56 -7.55 -2.72 -8.18
CA GLY A 56 -6.14 -2.33 -8.35
C GLY A 56 -5.89 -0.85 -8.09
N LEU A 57 -6.77 0.04 -8.57
CA LEU A 57 -6.69 1.47 -8.31
C LEU A 57 -6.99 1.83 -6.84
N LEU A 58 -7.93 1.15 -6.18
CA LEU A 58 -8.21 1.36 -4.76
C LEU A 58 -7.03 0.93 -3.88
N VAL A 59 -6.44 -0.24 -4.16
CA VAL A 59 -5.24 -0.73 -3.48
C VAL A 59 -4.04 0.18 -3.79
N GLY A 60 -3.89 0.59 -5.05
CA GLY A 60 -2.87 1.55 -5.49
C GLY A 60 -2.97 2.89 -4.78
N LEU A 61 -4.18 3.45 -4.60
CA LEU A 61 -4.42 4.71 -3.90
C LEU A 61 -3.88 4.67 -2.48
N ILE A 62 -4.21 3.60 -1.76
CA ILE A 62 -3.75 3.35 -0.41
C ILE A 62 -2.21 3.33 -0.39
N ILE A 63 -1.58 2.59 -1.31
CA ILE A 63 -0.12 2.51 -1.40
C ILE A 63 0.53 3.85 -1.74
N VAL A 64 -0.06 4.67 -2.62
CA VAL A 64 0.47 5.99 -2.99
C VAL A 64 0.57 6.92 -1.79
N PHE A 65 -0.44 6.96 -0.91
CA PHE A 65 -0.37 7.74 0.33
C PHE A 65 0.83 7.34 1.20
N SER A 66 1.03 6.03 1.36
CA SER A 66 2.16 5.48 2.12
C SER A 66 3.50 5.80 1.47
N ASN A 67 3.62 5.58 0.15
CA ASN A 67 4.84 5.84 -0.59
C ASN A 67 5.20 7.33 -0.63
N MET A 68 4.22 8.24 -0.69
CA MET A 68 4.47 9.67 -0.55
C MET A 68 4.98 10.00 0.86
N TYR A 69 4.33 9.49 1.90
CA TYR A 69 4.72 9.72 3.30
C TYR A 69 6.14 9.22 3.59
N PHE A 70 6.43 7.93 3.30
CA PHE A 70 7.75 7.36 3.54
C PHE A 70 8.82 7.93 2.63
N GLY A 71 8.45 8.27 1.39
CA GLY A 71 9.32 8.94 0.45
C GLY A 71 9.77 10.29 0.98
N LEU A 72 8.86 11.20 1.32
CA LEU A 72 9.21 12.52 1.84
C LEU A 72 9.96 12.45 3.19
N GLN A 73 9.66 11.45 4.02
CA GLN A 73 10.30 11.30 5.32
C GLN A 73 11.71 10.70 5.25
N THR A 74 11.90 9.64 4.45
CA THR A 74 13.10 8.81 4.48
C THR A 74 13.81 8.66 3.14
N GLY A 75 13.23 9.20 2.08
CA GLY A 75 13.75 9.10 0.73
C GLY A 75 13.53 7.76 0.04
N TRP A 76 12.77 6.84 0.66
CA TRP A 76 12.58 5.47 0.19
C TRP A 76 11.12 5.18 -0.18
N VAL A 77 10.93 4.46 -1.29
CA VAL A 77 9.62 4.04 -1.83
C VAL A 77 9.68 2.55 -2.15
N SER A 78 8.56 1.84 -1.99
CA SER A 78 8.46 0.41 -2.29
C SER A 78 7.41 0.15 -3.38
N MET A 79 7.69 -0.81 -4.27
CA MET A 79 6.80 -1.21 -5.35
C MET A 79 5.54 -1.95 -4.85
N MET A 80 5.63 -2.60 -3.67
CA MET A 80 4.52 -3.24 -2.95
C MET A 80 3.65 -4.21 -3.79
N THR A 81 4.23 -4.91 -4.76
CA THR A 81 3.54 -5.87 -5.64
C THR A 81 2.93 -7.06 -4.88
N MET A 82 3.68 -7.71 -3.99
CA MET A 82 3.16 -8.79 -3.14
C MET A 82 2.02 -8.34 -2.19
N PRO A 83 2.15 -7.25 -1.42
CA PRO A 83 1.03 -6.71 -0.64
C PRO A 83 -0.20 -6.40 -1.49
N SER A 84 0.00 -5.86 -2.70
CA SER A 84 -1.11 -5.50 -3.58
C SER A 84 -1.92 -6.72 -4.04
N SER A 85 -1.25 -7.85 -4.35
CA SER A 85 -1.93 -9.08 -4.74
C SER A 85 -2.65 -9.76 -3.56
N LEU A 86 -2.08 -9.65 -2.35
CA LEU A 86 -2.73 -10.14 -1.12
C LEU A 86 -3.98 -9.32 -0.77
N LEU A 87 -3.89 -8.00 -0.82
CA LEU A 87 -5.01 -7.09 -0.56
C LEU A 87 -6.10 -7.27 -1.62
N GLY A 88 -5.72 -7.35 -2.89
CA GLY A 88 -6.63 -7.67 -3.99
C GLY A 88 -7.40 -8.96 -3.74
N PHE A 89 -6.67 -10.04 -3.42
CA PHE A 89 -7.28 -11.32 -3.07
C PHE A 89 -8.21 -11.22 -1.85
N GLY A 90 -7.81 -10.52 -0.79
CA GLY A 90 -8.63 -10.31 0.41
C GLY A 90 -9.95 -9.61 0.11
N ILE A 91 -9.93 -8.55 -0.71
CA ILE A 91 -11.12 -7.80 -1.13
C ILE A 91 -12.06 -8.71 -1.93
N PHE A 92 -11.57 -9.37 -2.98
CA PHE A 92 -12.40 -10.25 -3.80
C PHE A 92 -12.89 -11.49 -3.04
N ARG A 93 -12.12 -11.99 -2.07
CA ARG A 93 -12.56 -13.08 -1.19
C ARG A 93 -13.70 -12.64 -0.28
N THR A 94 -13.65 -11.43 0.27
CA THR A 94 -14.70 -10.86 1.12
C THR A 94 -15.98 -10.62 0.31
N LEU A 95 -15.81 -10.13 -0.92
CA LEU A 95 -16.91 -9.89 -1.86
C LEU A 95 -17.38 -11.14 -2.59
N SER A 96 -16.78 -12.31 -2.35
CA SER A 96 -17.02 -13.54 -3.13
C SER A 96 -18.48 -13.95 -3.23
N ARG A 97 -19.30 -13.67 -2.20
CA ARG A 97 -20.75 -13.94 -2.19
C ARG A 97 -21.55 -13.05 -3.15
N HIS A 98 -20.99 -11.91 -3.55
CA HIS A 98 -21.62 -10.91 -4.42
C HIS A 98 -21.01 -10.89 -5.84
N LEU A 99 -20.05 -11.77 -6.14
CA LEU A 99 -19.40 -11.83 -7.44
C LEU A 99 -20.09 -12.85 -8.35
N SER A 100 -20.48 -12.42 -9.55
CA SER A 100 -21.06 -13.30 -10.57
C SER A 100 -20.06 -14.31 -11.14
N PHE A 101 -18.76 -14.01 -11.10
CA PHE A 101 -17.68 -14.86 -11.62
C PHE A 101 -16.56 -14.99 -10.59
N PRO A 102 -15.89 -16.16 -10.50
CA PRO A 102 -14.80 -16.37 -9.55
C PRO A 102 -13.61 -15.46 -9.84
N PHE A 103 -12.88 -15.08 -8.79
CA PHE A 103 -11.63 -14.33 -8.90
C PHE A 103 -10.48 -15.27 -9.25
N THR A 104 -9.79 -15.00 -10.37
CA THR A 104 -8.79 -15.91 -10.94
C THR A 104 -7.36 -15.45 -10.65
N PRO A 105 -6.34 -16.34 -10.72
CA PRO A 105 -4.94 -15.95 -10.57
C PRO A 105 -4.51 -14.87 -11.57
N VAL A 106 -4.94 -14.98 -12.82
CA VAL A 106 -4.60 -14.02 -13.89
C VAL A 106 -5.24 -12.65 -13.66
N GLU A 107 -6.42 -12.62 -13.04
CA GLU A 107 -7.07 -11.37 -12.64
C GLU A 107 -6.37 -10.74 -11.42
N ASN A 108 -5.80 -11.55 -10.52
CA ASN A 108 -4.98 -11.05 -9.42
C ASN A 108 -3.67 -10.42 -9.92
N VAL A 109 -3.05 -11.00 -10.96
CA VAL A 109 -1.93 -10.37 -11.65
C VAL A 109 -2.32 -9.00 -12.22
N LEU A 110 -3.52 -8.87 -12.81
CA LEU A 110 -4.00 -7.56 -13.28
C LEU A 110 -4.14 -6.55 -12.14
N VAL A 111 -4.75 -6.94 -11.01
CA VAL A 111 -4.89 -6.08 -9.82
C VAL A 111 -3.52 -5.60 -9.35
N GLN A 112 -2.55 -6.51 -9.28
CA GLN A 112 -1.19 -6.24 -8.88
C GLN A 112 -0.48 -5.28 -9.85
N SER A 113 -0.64 -5.45 -11.16
CA SER A 113 -0.04 -4.55 -12.15
C SER A 113 -0.63 -3.14 -12.15
N VAL A 114 -1.94 -3.02 -11.97
CA VAL A 114 -2.60 -1.70 -11.85
C VAL A 114 -2.16 -1.00 -10.56
N ALA A 115 -2.14 -1.72 -9.44
CA ALA A 115 -1.72 -1.18 -8.15
C ALA A 115 -0.24 -0.78 -8.15
N GLY A 116 0.65 -1.62 -8.70
CA GLY A 116 2.08 -1.37 -8.82
C GLY A 116 2.39 -0.14 -9.67
N GLY A 117 1.79 -0.05 -10.86
CA GLY A 117 1.93 1.11 -11.74
C GLY A 117 1.48 2.43 -11.10
N MET A 118 0.45 2.38 -10.25
CA MET A 118 0.00 3.56 -9.49
C MET A 118 0.95 3.88 -8.32
N ALA A 119 1.34 2.85 -7.56
CA ALA A 119 2.15 2.94 -6.34
C ALA A 119 3.51 3.60 -6.54
N ILE A 120 4.11 3.45 -7.73
CA ILE A 120 5.48 3.89 -7.99
C ILE A 120 5.59 5.35 -8.44
N MET A 121 4.46 5.99 -8.76
CA MET A 121 4.41 7.36 -9.27
C MET A 121 4.97 8.45 -8.33
N PRO A 122 4.89 8.35 -6.99
CA PRO A 122 5.57 9.31 -6.10
C PRO A 122 7.08 9.42 -6.35
N LEU A 123 7.74 8.29 -6.62
CA LEU A 123 9.17 8.27 -6.98
C LEU A 123 9.36 8.60 -8.46
N GLY A 124 8.64 7.92 -9.35
CA GLY A 124 8.80 8.05 -10.80
C GLY A 124 8.51 9.45 -11.35
N CYS A 125 7.63 10.22 -10.71
CA CYS A 125 7.36 11.61 -11.09
C CYS A 125 8.23 12.63 -10.35
N GLY A 126 9.13 12.18 -9.45
CA GLY A 126 10.07 13.04 -8.73
C GLY A 126 9.50 13.76 -7.50
N PHE A 127 8.30 13.43 -7.01
CA PHE A 127 7.66 14.10 -5.86
C PHE A 127 8.42 13.90 -4.54
N VAL A 128 9.23 12.85 -4.45
CA VAL A 128 10.01 12.51 -3.25
C VAL A 128 11.41 13.17 -3.25
N GLY A 129 11.88 13.64 -4.41
CA GLY A 129 13.27 14.07 -4.59
C GLY A 129 13.40 15.34 -5.42
N VAL A 130 13.21 15.22 -6.73
CA VAL A 130 13.47 16.28 -7.70
C VAL A 130 12.56 17.49 -7.48
N LEU A 131 11.25 17.28 -7.28
CA LEU A 131 10.35 18.41 -7.10
C LEU A 131 10.56 19.16 -5.78
N PRO A 132 10.70 18.51 -4.61
CA PRO A 132 11.10 19.23 -3.40
C PRO A 132 12.46 19.93 -3.55
N ALA A 133 13.41 19.35 -4.30
CA ALA A 133 14.70 20.00 -4.56
C ALA A 133 14.51 21.30 -5.37
N MET A 134 13.58 21.31 -6.32
CA MET A 134 13.29 22.48 -7.14
C MET A 134 12.44 23.53 -6.42
N GLU A 135 11.45 23.11 -5.63
CA GLU A 135 10.53 23.99 -4.91
C GLU A 135 11.18 24.64 -3.69
N TYR A 136 12.06 23.92 -2.99
CA TYR A 136 12.58 24.38 -1.69
C TYR A 136 14.09 24.57 -1.62
N LEU A 137 14.88 23.90 -2.47
CA LEU A 137 16.35 23.87 -2.31
C LEU A 137 17.12 24.63 -3.40
N LEU A 138 16.50 25.00 -4.53
CA LEU A 138 17.12 25.83 -5.55
C LEU A 138 17.36 27.26 -5.05
N LYS A 139 18.54 27.80 -5.31
CA LYS A 139 18.91 29.18 -4.92
C LYS A 139 18.42 30.20 -5.95
N PRO A 140 18.23 31.48 -5.57
CA PRO A 140 17.94 32.56 -6.52
C PRO A 140 18.99 32.70 -7.64
N SER A 141 20.25 32.37 -7.35
CA SER A 141 21.33 32.34 -8.36
C SER A 141 21.21 31.21 -9.38
N GLU A 142 20.37 30.20 -9.11
CA GLU A 142 20.10 29.02 -9.95
C GLU A 142 18.72 29.09 -10.62
N GLN A 143 18.07 30.27 -10.62
CA GLN A 143 16.69 30.49 -11.08
C GLN A 143 15.59 29.76 -10.29
N GLY A 144 15.80 29.52 -8.99
CA GLY A 144 14.74 29.07 -8.08
C GLY A 144 14.48 30.01 -6.90
N PRO A 145 13.55 29.65 -5.99
CA PRO A 145 12.71 28.45 -6.00
C PRO A 145 11.67 28.45 -7.13
N ILE A 146 11.32 27.27 -7.66
CA ILE A 146 10.35 27.12 -8.75
C ILE A 146 9.10 26.43 -8.22
N TYR A 147 8.01 27.19 -8.04
CA TYR A 147 6.71 26.65 -7.64
C TYR A 147 5.86 26.31 -8.87
N LEU A 148 5.55 25.02 -9.05
CA LEU A 148 4.73 24.57 -10.17
C LEU A 148 3.24 24.56 -9.79
N SER A 149 2.39 25.25 -10.57
CA SER A 149 0.93 25.12 -10.42
C SER A 149 0.47 23.66 -10.52
N MET A 150 -0.69 23.31 -9.93
CA MET A 150 -1.25 21.95 -9.99
C MET A 150 -1.34 21.41 -11.43
N GLY A 151 -1.78 22.22 -12.39
CA GLY A 151 -1.85 21.82 -13.79
C GLY A 151 -0.48 21.47 -14.38
N LYS A 152 0.55 22.27 -14.08
CA LYS A 152 1.93 22.00 -14.51
C LYS A 152 2.51 20.74 -13.86
N LEU A 153 2.21 20.48 -12.59
CA LEU A 153 2.60 19.22 -11.93
C LEU A 153 1.98 18.00 -12.62
N ILE A 154 0.68 18.06 -12.92
CA ILE A 154 -0.02 16.97 -13.60
C ILE A 154 0.55 16.75 -15.01
N ILE A 155 0.78 17.82 -15.78
CA ILE A 155 1.36 17.74 -17.12
C ILE A 155 2.77 17.12 -17.07
N TRP A 156 3.61 17.58 -16.15
CA TRP A 156 4.94 17.01 -15.90
C TRP A 156 4.87 15.52 -15.58
N SER A 157 4.03 15.13 -14.62
CA SER A 157 3.87 13.74 -14.20
C SER A 157 3.41 12.87 -15.37
N LEU A 158 2.34 13.25 -16.06
CA LEU A 158 1.83 12.51 -17.21
C LEU A 158 2.89 12.35 -18.31
N GLY A 159 3.70 13.38 -18.57
CA GLY A 159 4.79 13.31 -19.54
C GLY A 159 5.79 12.20 -19.24
N LEU A 160 6.07 11.94 -17.96
CA LEU A 160 7.06 10.95 -17.53
C LEU A 160 6.52 9.50 -17.52
N CYS A 161 5.21 9.28 -17.42
CA CYS A 161 4.58 7.98 -17.11
C CYS A 161 4.60 6.91 -18.21
N TYR A 162 4.82 7.30 -19.47
CA TYR A 162 4.46 6.44 -20.59
C TYR A 162 5.66 5.79 -21.28
N PHE A 163 6.71 6.57 -21.54
CA PHE A 163 7.78 6.11 -22.43
C PHE A 163 8.54 4.91 -21.85
N GLY A 164 8.75 4.85 -20.53
CA GLY A 164 9.41 3.74 -19.85
C GLY A 164 8.60 2.44 -19.96
N VAL A 165 7.28 2.51 -19.72
CA VAL A 165 6.36 1.37 -19.84
C VAL A 165 6.32 0.84 -21.28
N VAL A 166 6.19 1.73 -22.28
CA VAL A 166 6.17 1.31 -23.69
C VAL A 166 7.51 0.74 -24.13
N PHE A 167 8.63 1.33 -23.69
CA PHE A 167 9.97 0.88 -24.02
C PHE A 167 10.31 -0.48 -23.39
N ALA A 168 9.68 -0.85 -22.28
CA ALA A 168 9.92 -2.15 -21.63
C ALA A 168 9.37 -3.34 -22.45
N VAL A 169 8.27 -3.14 -23.20
CA VAL A 169 7.61 -4.21 -23.97
C VAL A 169 8.56 -5.01 -24.87
N PRO A 170 9.40 -4.40 -25.74
CA PRO A 170 10.35 -5.15 -26.57
C PRO A 170 11.43 -5.87 -25.75
N LEU A 171 11.73 -5.41 -24.53
CA LEU A 171 12.73 -6.05 -23.66
C LEU A 171 12.24 -7.41 -23.16
N ARG A 172 10.92 -7.63 -23.00
CA ARG A 172 10.35 -8.89 -22.49
C ARG A 172 10.91 -10.12 -23.19
N ARG A 173 10.93 -10.13 -24.53
CA ARG A 173 11.40 -11.29 -25.30
C ARG A 173 12.87 -11.59 -25.00
N GLN A 174 13.67 -10.55 -24.81
CA GLN A 174 15.09 -10.71 -24.50
C GLN A 174 15.30 -11.17 -23.06
N VAL A 175 14.75 -10.45 -22.06
CA VAL A 175 15.09 -10.65 -20.65
C VAL A 175 14.31 -11.77 -19.96
N ILE A 176 13.06 -12.03 -20.36
CA ILE A 176 12.20 -13.01 -19.70
C ILE A 176 12.21 -14.35 -20.45
N ILE A 177 12.12 -14.31 -21.79
CA ILE A 177 11.99 -15.55 -22.59
C ILE A 177 13.37 -16.12 -22.93
N ARG A 178 14.24 -15.31 -23.55
CA ARG A 178 15.55 -15.78 -24.03
C ARG A 178 16.58 -15.92 -22.92
N GLU A 179 16.79 -14.84 -22.16
CA GLU A 179 17.79 -14.81 -21.08
C GLU A 179 17.28 -15.47 -19.79
N GLN A 180 15.96 -15.71 -19.68
CA GLN A 180 15.31 -16.29 -18.51
C GLN A 180 15.77 -15.71 -17.17
N LEU A 181 15.94 -14.38 -17.12
CA LEU A 181 16.35 -13.70 -15.90
C LEU A 181 15.35 -14.00 -14.76
N LYS A 182 15.88 -14.02 -13.54
CA LYS A 182 15.17 -14.56 -12.36
C LYS A 182 14.02 -13.67 -11.94
N PHE A 183 14.22 -12.35 -11.92
CA PHE A 183 13.30 -11.35 -11.37
C PHE A 183 12.71 -11.80 -10.01
N PRO A 184 13.53 -11.86 -8.95
CA PRO A 184 13.16 -12.55 -7.70
C PRO A 184 11.84 -12.08 -7.07
N SER A 185 11.54 -10.78 -7.01
CA SER A 185 10.26 -10.26 -6.49
C SER A 185 9.07 -10.66 -7.37
N GLY A 186 9.23 -10.62 -8.69
CA GLY A 186 8.20 -11.07 -9.63
C GLY A 186 7.93 -12.57 -9.50
N PHE A 187 8.97 -13.37 -9.30
CA PHE A 187 8.88 -14.79 -9.01
C PHE A 187 8.16 -15.07 -7.69
N SER A 188 8.55 -14.41 -6.60
CA SER A 188 7.91 -14.56 -5.28
C SER A 188 6.44 -14.17 -5.32
N THR A 189 6.09 -13.11 -6.04
CA THR A 189 4.69 -12.69 -6.24
C THR A 189 3.89 -13.75 -6.98
N ALA A 190 4.49 -14.40 -7.99
CA ALA A 190 3.84 -15.49 -8.72
C ALA A 190 3.55 -16.69 -7.82
N VAL A 191 4.54 -17.10 -7.01
CA VAL A 191 4.38 -18.19 -6.04
C VAL A 191 3.27 -17.87 -5.04
N LEU A 192 3.25 -16.65 -4.49
CA LEU A 192 2.22 -16.20 -3.56
C LEU A 192 0.81 -16.28 -4.17
N ILE A 193 0.61 -15.73 -5.37
CA ILE A 193 -0.69 -15.79 -6.06
C ILE A 193 -1.07 -17.26 -6.35
N GLY A 194 -0.12 -18.10 -6.76
CA GLY A 194 -0.34 -19.53 -6.94
C GLY A 194 -0.85 -20.23 -5.68
N VAL A 195 -0.26 -19.92 -4.53
CA VAL A 195 -0.67 -20.43 -3.20
C VAL A 195 -2.05 -19.90 -2.81
N LEU A 196 -2.31 -18.60 -2.95
CA LEU A 196 -3.59 -17.97 -2.59
C LEU A 196 -4.77 -18.62 -3.35
N HIS A 197 -4.56 -18.97 -4.62
CA HIS A 197 -5.55 -19.61 -5.46
C HIS A 197 -5.51 -21.15 -5.45
N GLY A 198 -4.66 -21.78 -4.62
CA GLY A 198 -4.64 -23.24 -4.40
C GLY A 198 -4.05 -24.08 -5.53
N LYS A 199 -3.16 -23.52 -6.38
CA LYS A 199 -2.53 -24.22 -7.52
C LYS A 199 -1.14 -24.80 -7.23
N GLY A 200 -0.71 -24.86 -5.96
CA GLY A 200 0.67 -25.14 -5.57
C GLY A 200 1.18 -26.59 -5.67
N SER A 201 0.43 -27.56 -6.20
CA SER A 201 0.82 -28.99 -6.13
C SER A 201 1.19 -29.67 -7.46
N THR A 202 1.21 -28.98 -8.60
CA THR A 202 1.30 -29.68 -9.92
C THR A 202 2.31 -29.12 -10.92
N GLN A 203 3.41 -28.48 -10.47
CA GLN A 203 4.56 -28.24 -11.34
C GLN A 203 5.70 -29.20 -11.00
N SER A 204 5.98 -30.09 -11.95
CA SER A 204 7.02 -31.12 -11.92
C SER A 204 8.40 -30.54 -11.66
N SER A 205 9.08 -31.14 -10.69
CA SER A 205 10.51 -31.04 -10.41
C SER A 205 11.35 -31.18 -11.68
N GLY A 206 12.12 -30.14 -12.01
CA GLY A 206 13.09 -30.19 -13.12
C GLY A 206 14.26 -29.21 -13.00
N ALA A 207 14.12 -28.09 -12.28
CA ALA A 207 15.22 -27.10 -12.17
C ALA A 207 15.19 -26.28 -10.86
N LEU A 208 14.56 -26.79 -9.80
CA LEU A 208 14.34 -26.02 -8.58
C LEU A 208 15.36 -26.38 -7.49
N ASP A 209 16.31 -25.47 -7.31
CA ASP A 209 17.18 -25.41 -6.13
C ASP A 209 16.29 -25.16 -4.89
N SER A 210 15.95 -26.25 -4.19
CA SER A 210 14.92 -26.31 -3.13
C SER A 210 15.16 -25.36 -1.96
N THR A 211 16.39 -24.84 -1.83
CA THR A 211 16.80 -23.93 -0.76
C THR A 211 16.37 -22.47 -0.98
N LYS A 212 15.94 -22.08 -2.19
CA LYS A 212 15.49 -20.69 -2.50
C LYS A 212 13.98 -20.56 -2.70
N ALA A 213 13.32 -21.62 -3.14
CA ALA A 213 11.85 -21.69 -3.17
C ALA A 213 11.25 -21.76 -1.76
N ALA A 214 12.04 -22.22 -0.79
CA ALA A 214 11.67 -22.30 0.62
C ALA A 214 11.54 -20.94 1.33
N THR A 215 11.92 -19.80 0.72
CA THR A 215 11.96 -18.48 1.40
C THR A 215 10.60 -17.75 1.48
N PHE A 216 9.59 -18.23 0.77
CA PHE A 216 8.25 -17.63 0.74
C PHE A 216 7.11 -18.66 0.65
N GLY A 217 7.47 -19.95 0.74
CA GLY A 217 6.55 -21.08 0.70
C GLY A 217 5.99 -21.47 2.07
N SER A 218 6.54 -20.98 3.19
CA SER A 218 6.12 -21.47 4.52
C SER A 218 4.74 -20.99 4.99
N LEU A 219 3.99 -20.22 4.19
CA LEU A 219 2.54 -20.05 4.43
C LEU A 219 1.72 -21.26 3.93
N ALA A 220 2.34 -22.18 3.19
CA ALA A 220 1.72 -23.42 2.75
C ALA A 220 2.78 -24.53 2.64
N LEU A 221 3.13 -25.14 3.77
CA LEU A 221 3.37 -26.58 3.95
C LEU A 221 4.18 -26.81 5.23
N GLU A 222 3.49 -27.20 6.30
CA GLU A 222 4.06 -28.15 7.24
C GLU A 222 3.24 -29.43 7.08
N ASN A 223 3.70 -30.30 6.19
CA ASN A 223 3.33 -31.71 6.19
C ASN A 223 4.60 -32.47 5.80
N GLN A 224 5.20 -33.14 6.78
CA GLN A 224 6.23 -34.13 6.54
C GLN A 224 5.69 -35.24 5.61
N PRO A 225 6.56 -35.86 4.80
CA PRO A 225 6.15 -36.96 3.93
C PRO A 225 5.93 -38.19 4.81
N LEU A 226 4.68 -38.62 4.96
CA LEU A 226 4.38 -39.97 5.40
C LEU A 226 3.88 -40.77 4.20
N LEU A 227 4.49 -41.95 4.11
CA LEU A 227 4.40 -42.95 3.07
C LEU A 227 2.95 -43.25 2.66
N GLU A 228 2.79 -43.54 1.38
CA GLU A 228 1.57 -43.97 0.72
C GLU A 228 0.85 -45.10 1.46
N SER A 229 -0.47 -44.95 1.60
CA SER A 229 -1.42 -46.07 1.50
C SER A 229 -2.77 -45.54 1.05
N ASP A 230 -3.28 -46.14 -0.03
CA ASP A 230 -4.62 -45.99 -0.59
C ASP A 230 -5.73 -45.85 0.47
N ASP A 231 -6.55 -44.79 0.35
CA ASP A 231 -8.01 -44.88 0.51
C ASP A 231 -8.67 -43.54 0.12
N THR A 232 -9.45 -43.58 -0.95
CA THR A 232 -10.10 -42.44 -1.60
C THR A 232 -11.52 -42.25 -1.05
N ASN A 233 -11.70 -41.33 -0.09
CA ASN A 233 -12.89 -40.46 0.06
C ASN A 233 -12.88 -39.58 1.34
N ASP A 234 -12.07 -39.87 2.36
CA ASP A 234 -12.05 -39.09 3.61
C ASP A 234 -11.03 -37.92 3.64
N GLN A 235 -10.31 -37.72 2.54
CA GLN A 235 -9.15 -36.81 2.49
C GLN A 235 -9.49 -35.38 2.04
N GLU A 236 -10.59 -35.17 1.31
CA GLU A 236 -11.06 -33.84 0.87
C GLU A 236 -11.62 -33.00 2.03
N ASP A 237 -12.37 -33.62 2.96
CA ASP A 237 -12.95 -32.91 4.11
C ASP A 237 -11.90 -32.53 5.17
N ARG A 238 -10.86 -33.37 5.35
CA ARG A 238 -9.74 -33.08 6.25
C ARG A 238 -8.84 -31.96 5.71
N THR A 239 -8.58 -31.91 4.40
CA THR A 239 -7.80 -30.82 3.80
C THR A 239 -8.58 -29.50 3.76
N ALA A 240 -9.91 -29.52 3.55
CA ALA A 240 -10.75 -28.32 3.60
C ALA A 240 -10.87 -27.72 5.01
N SER A 241 -11.00 -28.56 6.04
CA SER A 241 -11.10 -28.13 7.44
C SER A 241 -9.78 -27.54 7.97
N VAL A 242 -8.64 -28.18 7.70
CA VAL A 242 -7.30 -27.66 8.06
C VAL A 242 -7.00 -26.33 7.35
N ARG A 243 -7.38 -26.19 6.08
CA ARG A 243 -7.24 -24.93 5.31
C ARG A 243 -8.08 -23.79 5.90
N LYS A 244 -9.29 -24.10 6.39
CA LYS A 244 -10.18 -23.12 7.04
C LYS A 244 -9.64 -22.67 8.40
N GLN A 245 -9.00 -23.58 9.14
CA GLN A 245 -8.44 -23.34 10.47
C GLN A 245 -7.15 -22.49 10.41
N SER A 246 -6.24 -22.78 9.47
CA SER A 246 -5.03 -21.98 9.21
C SER A 246 -5.36 -20.55 8.75
N TRP A 247 -6.39 -20.39 7.91
CA TRP A 247 -6.84 -19.07 7.45
C TRP A 247 -7.41 -18.20 8.57
N ALA A 248 -8.26 -18.77 9.44
CA ALA A 248 -8.81 -18.04 10.59
C ALA A 248 -7.69 -17.59 11.55
N ALA A 249 -6.67 -18.42 11.74
CA ALA A 249 -5.49 -18.07 12.53
C ALA A 249 -4.68 -16.93 11.89
N ASN A 250 -4.47 -16.95 10.56
CA ASN A 250 -3.73 -15.91 9.84
C ASN A 250 -4.47 -14.56 9.84
N ILE A 251 -5.80 -14.56 9.66
CA ILE A 251 -6.60 -13.33 9.78
C ILE A 251 -6.61 -12.82 11.21
N ARG A 252 -6.76 -13.70 12.19
CA ARG A 252 -6.69 -13.32 13.60
C ARG A 252 -5.33 -12.70 13.94
N LEU A 253 -4.24 -13.27 13.44
CA LEU A 253 -2.90 -12.73 13.61
C LEU A 253 -2.75 -11.36 12.92
N LEU A 254 -3.31 -11.19 11.72
CA LEU A 254 -3.31 -9.91 11.01
C LEU A 254 -4.12 -8.83 11.76
N LEU A 255 -5.28 -9.18 12.29
CA LEU A 255 -6.10 -8.26 13.09
C LEU A 255 -5.44 -7.91 14.42
N ILE A 256 -4.85 -8.89 15.11
CA ILE A 256 -4.10 -8.66 16.36
C ILE A 256 -2.93 -7.73 16.10
N THR A 257 -2.15 -8.02 15.06
CA THR A 257 -0.95 -7.23 14.77
C THR A 257 -1.33 -5.82 14.26
N PHE A 258 -2.45 -5.67 13.53
CA PHE A 258 -3.02 -4.35 13.19
C PHE A 258 -3.48 -3.60 14.43
N GLY A 259 -4.15 -4.29 15.35
CA GLY A 259 -4.52 -3.74 16.66
C GLY A 259 -3.30 -3.27 17.44
N ILE A 260 -2.26 -4.08 17.55
CA ILE A 260 -1.00 -3.73 18.24
C ILE A 260 -0.34 -2.52 17.56
N SER A 261 -0.24 -2.51 16.23
CA SER A 261 0.35 -1.39 15.49
C SER A 261 -0.47 -0.11 15.63
N GLY A 262 -1.80 -0.20 15.60
CA GLY A 262 -2.72 0.93 15.78
C GLY A 262 -2.64 1.49 17.20
N VAL A 263 -2.67 0.62 18.22
CA VAL A 263 -2.49 0.98 19.62
C VAL A 263 -1.12 1.61 19.84
N TYR A 264 -0.05 1.05 19.29
CA TYR A 264 1.28 1.63 19.41
C TYR A 264 1.36 3.02 18.76
N THR A 265 0.83 3.20 17.55
CA THR A 265 0.77 4.52 16.89
C THR A 265 -0.01 5.51 17.76
N LEU A 266 -1.16 5.12 18.31
CA LEU A 266 -1.95 5.93 19.22
C LEU A 266 -1.18 6.26 20.51
N CYS A 267 -0.46 5.29 21.09
CA CYS A 267 0.40 5.51 22.26
C CYS A 267 1.54 6.50 21.95
N THR A 268 2.19 6.41 20.78
CA THR A 268 3.23 7.38 20.40
C THR A 268 2.70 8.79 20.17
N PHE A 269 1.38 8.94 19.97
CA PHE A 269 0.74 10.24 19.93
C PHE A 269 0.62 10.86 21.33
N PHE A 270 0.17 10.08 22.33
CA PHE A 270 0.06 10.54 23.72
C PHE A 270 1.39 10.64 24.45
N PHE A 271 2.37 9.82 24.06
CA PHE A 271 3.71 9.80 24.63
C PHE A 271 4.76 10.07 23.54
N PRO A 272 4.99 11.34 23.16
CA PRO A 272 5.94 11.70 22.11
C PRO A 272 7.37 11.21 22.37
N ILE A 273 7.74 10.98 23.63
CA ILE A 273 9.05 10.40 24.01
C ILE A 273 9.28 9.03 23.39
N LEU A 274 8.22 8.26 23.11
CA LEU A 274 8.31 6.96 22.43
C LEU A 274 8.79 7.09 20.98
N ARG A 275 8.74 8.28 20.37
CA ARG A 275 9.23 8.53 19.00
C ARG A 275 10.74 8.80 18.94
N ASN A 276 11.31 9.29 20.04
CA ASN A 276 12.70 9.73 20.14
C ASN A 276 13.35 9.10 21.39
N LEU A 277 13.38 7.78 21.48
CA LEU A 277 13.95 7.10 22.64
C LEU A 277 15.47 7.33 22.70
N PRO A 278 16.03 7.87 23.80
CA PRO A 278 17.45 8.13 23.94
C PRO A 278 18.21 6.85 24.33
N LEU A 279 18.33 5.90 23.39
CA LEU A 279 18.99 4.60 23.59
C LEU A 279 20.41 4.70 24.19
N PHE A 280 21.17 5.72 23.76
CA PHE A 280 22.58 5.91 24.15
C PHE A 280 22.78 7.08 25.12
N GLY A 281 21.73 7.45 25.86
CA GLY A 281 21.73 8.58 26.80
C GLY A 281 21.29 9.90 26.16
N THR A 282 20.98 10.89 27.01
CA THR A 282 20.43 12.20 26.60
C THR A 282 21.42 13.02 25.77
N ALA A 283 22.71 12.99 26.12
CA ALA A 283 23.75 13.71 25.37
C ALA A 283 23.87 13.24 23.92
N ALA A 284 23.83 11.93 23.68
CA ALA A 284 23.88 11.37 22.32
C ALA A 284 22.60 11.66 21.53
N ALA A 285 21.45 11.65 22.20
CA ALA A 285 20.16 11.95 21.58
C ALA A 285 20.01 13.43 21.19
N GLU A 286 20.29 14.36 22.11
CA GLU A 286 20.08 15.80 21.89
C GLU A 286 21.21 16.44 21.08
N THR A 287 22.47 16.02 21.29
CA THR A 287 23.62 16.61 20.59
C THR A 287 23.84 15.94 19.24
N TRP A 288 23.79 14.61 19.16
CA TRP A 288 24.23 13.84 18.00
C TRP A 288 23.09 13.13 17.24
N LEU A 289 21.83 13.38 17.62
CA LEU A 289 20.62 12.82 17.00
C LEU A 289 20.55 11.28 17.05
N TRP A 290 21.27 10.64 17.98
CA TRP A 290 21.20 9.21 18.23
C TRP A 290 19.98 8.88 19.10
N THR A 291 18.81 8.88 18.46
CA THR A 291 17.54 8.43 19.04
C THR A 291 17.11 7.12 18.39
N LEU A 292 16.18 6.38 18.99
CA LEU A 292 15.48 5.27 18.37
C LEU A 292 14.02 5.64 18.16
N ASN A 293 13.55 5.47 16.93
CA ASN A 293 12.12 5.52 16.60
C ASN A 293 11.60 4.09 16.40
N PRO A 294 10.94 3.46 17.38
CA PRO A 294 10.50 2.06 17.31
C PRO A 294 9.25 1.83 16.44
N SER A 295 9.04 2.66 15.41
CA SER A 295 7.93 2.48 14.48
C SER A 295 7.97 1.09 13.82
N PHE A 296 6.89 0.34 13.96
CA PHE A 296 6.73 -0.96 13.33
C PHE A 296 6.83 -0.89 11.80
N ALA A 297 6.57 0.27 11.19
CA ALA A 297 6.80 0.46 9.76
C ALA A 297 8.29 0.36 9.40
N TYR A 298 9.18 0.98 10.19
CA TYR A 298 10.63 0.92 9.95
C TYR A 298 11.22 -0.43 10.32
N VAL A 299 10.72 -1.06 11.37
CA VAL A 299 11.08 -2.45 11.73
C VAL A 299 10.65 -3.40 10.59
N GLY A 300 9.42 -3.25 10.09
CA GLY A 300 8.92 -4.01 8.93
C GLY A 300 9.78 -3.82 7.69
N GLN A 301 10.16 -2.57 7.38
CA GLN A 301 11.10 -2.26 6.30
C GLN A 301 12.44 -2.98 6.50
N GLY A 302 12.97 -2.99 7.72
CA GLY A 302 14.18 -3.71 8.08
C GLY A 302 14.12 -5.22 7.84
N ILE A 303 12.99 -5.85 8.18
CA ILE A 303 12.74 -7.27 7.93
C ILE A 303 12.73 -7.55 6.42
N ILE A 304 12.12 -6.67 5.62
CA ILE A 304 12.06 -6.79 4.15
C ILE A 304 13.45 -6.66 3.52
N MET A 305 14.26 -5.70 4.00
CA MET A 305 15.61 -5.43 3.45
C MET A 305 16.63 -6.54 3.77
N GLY A 306 16.35 -7.35 4.79
CA GLY A 306 17.21 -8.44 5.24
C GLY A 306 18.42 -7.99 6.07
N PRO A 307 19.04 -8.91 6.83
CA PRO A 307 20.07 -8.57 7.80
C PRO A 307 21.32 -7.94 7.19
N ALA A 308 21.82 -8.46 6.06
CA ALA A 308 23.05 -7.93 5.45
C ALA A 308 22.91 -6.44 5.08
N THR A 309 21.82 -6.06 4.40
CA THR A 309 21.57 -4.67 4.00
C THR A 309 21.43 -3.74 5.21
N THR A 310 20.66 -4.15 6.21
CA THR A 310 20.41 -3.32 7.41
C THR A 310 21.65 -3.17 8.30
N ILE A 311 22.55 -4.16 8.32
CA ILE A 311 23.85 -4.07 9.00
C ILE A 311 24.78 -3.12 8.27
N HIS A 312 24.83 -3.15 6.93
CA HIS A 312 25.60 -2.17 6.16
C HIS A 312 25.06 -0.75 6.34
N MET A 313 23.74 -0.57 6.45
CA MET A 313 23.16 0.73 6.81
C MET A 313 23.58 1.16 8.22
N LEU A 314 23.57 0.26 9.21
CA LEU A 314 24.06 0.58 10.55
C LEU A 314 25.54 0.98 10.53
N LEU A 315 26.37 0.26 9.76
CA LEU A 315 27.77 0.61 9.54
C LEU A 315 27.90 2.02 8.96
N GLY A 316 27.06 2.37 7.99
CA GLY A 316 26.94 3.73 7.47
C GLY A 316 26.58 4.76 8.54
N ALA A 317 25.60 4.48 9.38
CA ALA A 317 25.21 5.38 10.47
C ALA A 317 26.37 5.57 11.48
N ILE A 318 27.09 4.49 11.81
CA ILE A 318 28.25 4.55 12.71
C ILE A 318 29.39 5.38 12.08
N ILE A 319 29.75 5.13 10.82
CA ILE A 319 30.81 5.87 10.13
C ILE A 319 30.42 7.34 9.96
N GLY A 320 29.22 7.62 9.47
CA GLY A 320 28.72 8.97 9.22
C GLY A 320 28.47 9.74 10.51
N TRP A 321 27.51 9.30 11.32
CA TRP A 321 27.05 10.02 12.50
C TRP A 321 27.88 9.76 13.75
N GLY A 322 28.50 8.59 13.88
CA GLY A 322 29.30 8.23 15.05
C GLY A 322 30.76 8.70 14.99
N ILE A 323 31.35 8.77 13.79
CA ILE A 323 32.78 9.08 13.60
C ILE A 323 32.96 10.41 12.85
N LEU A 324 32.46 10.50 11.61
CA LEU A 324 32.73 11.63 10.73
C LEU A 324 32.04 12.93 11.19
N SER A 325 30.80 12.84 11.68
CA SER A 325 30.05 14.01 12.17
C SER A 325 30.73 14.65 13.39
N PRO A 326 31.11 13.91 14.46
CA PRO A 326 31.91 14.46 15.55
C PRO A 326 33.27 14.99 15.14
N LEU A 327 33.96 14.30 14.23
CA LEU A 327 35.25 14.75 13.72
C LEU A 327 35.13 16.08 12.99
N ALA A 328 34.15 16.23 12.09
CA ALA A 328 33.93 17.46 11.34
C ALA A 328 33.56 18.64 12.26
N LYS A 329 32.77 18.39 13.31
CA LYS A 329 32.36 19.42 14.27
C LYS A 329 33.51 19.86 15.17
N THR A 330 34.28 18.92 15.72
CA THR A 330 35.42 19.20 16.63
C THR A 330 36.59 19.88 15.91
N ARG A 331 36.80 19.57 14.62
CA ARG A 331 37.82 20.21 13.77
C ARG A 331 37.38 21.54 13.15
N GLY A 332 36.13 21.96 13.38
CA GLY A 332 35.58 23.21 12.85
C GLY A 332 35.30 23.21 11.35
N TRP A 333 35.26 22.05 10.69
CA TRP A 333 34.96 21.92 9.26
C TRP A 333 33.47 22.16 8.96
N ALA A 334 32.61 21.92 9.95
CA ALA A 334 31.17 22.18 9.89
C ALA A 334 30.73 23.02 11.11
N PRO A 335 30.76 24.36 11.01
CA PRO A 335 30.52 25.24 12.15
C PRO A 335 29.05 25.30 12.58
N GLY A 336 28.09 25.00 11.69
CA GLY A 336 26.65 25.07 11.94
C GLY A 336 26.10 23.99 12.87
N PRO A 337 24.81 24.06 13.27
CA PRO A 337 24.15 23.03 14.07
C PRO A 337 24.25 21.64 13.45
N ILE A 338 24.32 20.57 14.25
CA ILE A 338 24.54 19.20 13.74
C ILE A 338 23.43 18.77 12.77
N ASN A 339 22.17 19.16 13.00
CA ASN A 339 21.02 18.84 12.14
C ASN A 339 20.93 19.69 10.86
N ASP A 340 21.81 20.70 10.67
CA ASP A 340 21.74 21.59 9.52
C ASP A 340 22.33 20.94 8.25
N TRP A 341 21.64 21.14 7.12
CA TRP A 341 22.00 20.55 5.82
C TRP A 341 23.02 21.39 5.04
N GLU A 342 23.17 22.68 5.33
CA GLU A 342 24.11 23.55 4.59
C GLU A 342 25.46 23.73 5.31
N SER A 343 25.44 24.10 6.59
CA SER A 343 26.63 24.43 7.37
C SER A 343 26.92 23.45 8.52
N GLY A 344 25.99 22.52 8.76
CA GLY A 344 26.06 21.50 9.80
C GLY A 344 26.86 20.25 9.42
N SER A 345 27.19 19.45 10.44
CA SER A 345 27.91 18.19 10.22
C SER A 345 27.08 17.16 9.45
N LYS A 346 25.73 17.22 9.53
CA LYS A 346 24.82 16.47 8.65
C LYS A 346 25.04 16.79 7.18
N GLY A 347 25.09 18.07 6.81
CA GLY A 347 25.42 18.48 5.44
C GLY A 347 26.81 18.03 4.98
N TRP A 348 27.79 18.06 5.88
CA TRP A 348 29.17 17.66 5.58
C TRP A 348 29.30 16.15 5.26
N ILE A 349 28.70 15.27 6.08
CA ILE A 349 28.79 13.81 5.87
C ILE A 349 28.03 13.32 4.63
N VAL A 350 27.04 14.09 4.16
CA VAL A 350 26.28 13.78 2.93
C VAL A 350 27.21 13.76 1.72
N TRP A 351 28.22 14.62 1.65
CA TRP A 351 29.19 14.61 0.54
C TRP A 351 30.00 13.33 0.46
N THR A 352 30.46 12.81 1.61
CA THR A 352 31.15 11.52 1.68
C THR A 352 30.21 10.38 1.29
N SER A 353 28.95 10.41 1.76
CA SER A 353 27.92 9.44 1.38
C SER A 353 27.64 9.46 -0.14
N LEU A 354 27.49 10.65 -0.74
CA LEU A 354 27.27 10.83 -2.17
C LEU A 354 28.41 10.24 -3.01
N ALA A 355 29.66 10.43 -2.57
CA ALA A 355 30.82 9.89 -3.26
C ALA A 355 30.84 8.36 -3.23
N ILE A 356 30.47 7.75 -2.09
CA ILE A 356 30.28 6.29 -2.00
C ILE A 356 29.20 5.83 -2.97
N MET A 357 28.04 6.50 -3.01
CA MET A 357 26.94 6.14 -3.92
C MET A 357 27.36 6.23 -5.39
N LEU A 358 28.05 7.31 -5.75
CA LEU A 358 28.49 7.54 -7.12
C LEU A 358 29.53 6.51 -7.54
N ALA A 359 30.51 6.22 -6.68
CA ALA A 359 31.53 5.20 -6.95
C ALA A 359 30.89 3.80 -7.11
N ASP A 360 30.01 3.41 -6.19
CA ASP A 360 29.31 2.12 -6.24
C ASP A 360 28.44 2.01 -7.51
N ALA A 361 27.73 3.09 -7.86
CA ALA A 361 26.92 3.14 -9.08
C ALA A 361 27.77 3.03 -10.35
N VAL A 362 28.86 3.78 -10.45
CA VAL A 362 29.74 3.77 -11.63
C VAL A 362 30.40 2.40 -11.81
N ILE A 363 30.92 1.79 -10.75
CA ILE A 363 31.56 0.47 -10.84
C ILE A 363 30.54 -0.63 -11.14
N SER A 364 29.40 -0.65 -10.44
CA SER A 364 28.37 -1.66 -10.65
C SER A 364 27.77 -1.55 -12.06
N LEU A 365 27.42 -0.34 -12.49
CA LEU A 365 26.87 -0.10 -13.82
C LEU A 365 27.92 -0.38 -14.90
N GLY A 366 29.17 0.05 -14.68
CA GLY A 366 30.30 -0.22 -15.58
C GLY A 366 30.55 -1.71 -15.76
N TYR A 367 30.51 -2.50 -14.69
CA TYR A 367 30.60 -3.95 -14.79
C TYR A 367 29.44 -4.54 -15.59
N ILE A 368 28.20 -4.16 -15.30
CA ILE A 368 27.01 -4.65 -16.03
C ILE A 368 27.05 -4.26 -17.52
N ALA A 369 27.57 -3.07 -17.86
CA ALA A 369 27.75 -2.64 -19.25
C ALA A 369 28.89 -3.39 -19.96
N LEU A 370 30.05 -3.50 -19.32
CA LEU A 370 31.27 -3.99 -19.95
C LEU A 370 31.34 -5.51 -19.96
N HIS A 371 30.74 -6.21 -18.99
CA HIS A 371 30.83 -7.66 -18.88
C HIS A 371 30.33 -8.39 -20.14
N PRO A 372 29.13 -8.09 -20.69
CA PRO A 372 28.69 -8.70 -21.95
C PRO A 372 29.61 -8.33 -23.13
N VAL A 373 30.14 -7.11 -23.15
CA VAL A 373 31.02 -6.62 -24.23
C VAL A 373 32.39 -7.30 -24.19
N VAL A 374 32.92 -7.58 -23.00
CA VAL A 374 34.22 -8.23 -22.84
C VAL A 374 34.13 -9.72 -23.15
N GLU A 375 33.06 -10.39 -22.70
CA GLU A 375 32.85 -11.82 -22.97
C GLU A 375 32.47 -12.09 -24.43
N GLN A 376 31.63 -11.24 -25.03
CA GLN A 376 31.06 -11.51 -26.36
C GLN A 376 31.68 -10.64 -27.47
N GLY A 377 32.41 -9.58 -27.12
CA GLY A 377 33.06 -8.66 -28.05
C GLY A 377 34.04 -9.34 -29.03
N PRO A 378 34.90 -10.28 -28.60
CA PRO A 378 35.79 -11.00 -29.50
C PRO A 378 35.04 -11.81 -30.56
N ALA A 379 33.93 -12.45 -30.19
CA ALA A 379 33.07 -13.20 -31.09
C ALA A 379 32.31 -12.28 -32.06
N LEU A 380 31.80 -11.15 -31.57
CA LEU A 380 31.10 -10.14 -32.38
C LEU A 380 32.04 -9.44 -33.38
N LEU A 381 33.25 -9.09 -32.95
CA LEU A 381 34.31 -8.53 -33.78
C LEU A 381 34.80 -9.55 -34.82
N GLY A 382 34.90 -10.82 -34.45
CA GLY A 382 35.17 -11.92 -35.38
C GLY A 382 34.11 -12.02 -36.47
N ALA A 383 32.83 -12.00 -36.09
CA ALA A 383 31.70 -12.05 -37.04
C ALA A 383 31.62 -10.79 -37.93
N LEU A 384 31.88 -9.60 -37.39
CA LEU A 384 31.92 -8.34 -38.14
C LEU A 384 33.10 -8.26 -39.09
N LYS A 385 34.29 -8.72 -38.67
CA LYS A 385 35.49 -8.80 -39.53
C LYS A 385 35.28 -9.81 -40.66
N GLN A 386 34.61 -10.93 -40.39
CA GLN A 386 34.27 -11.94 -41.39
C GLN A 386 33.20 -11.45 -42.38
N ARG A 387 32.23 -10.64 -41.93
CA ARG A 387 31.23 -9.96 -42.80
C ARG A 387 31.84 -8.87 -43.67
N TYR A 388 32.72 -8.05 -43.10
CA TYR A 388 33.44 -7.02 -43.85
C TYR A 388 34.36 -7.62 -44.91
N SER A 389 35.06 -8.71 -44.59
CA SER A 389 35.94 -9.42 -45.52
C SER A 389 35.19 -10.08 -46.70
N ARG A 390 33.94 -10.51 -46.50
CA ARG A 390 33.14 -11.19 -47.55
C ARG A 390 32.34 -10.27 -48.47
N GLY A 391 31.98 -9.04 -48.04
CA GLY A 391 31.06 -8.19 -48.81
C GLY A 391 31.39 -6.69 -48.83
N GLY A 392 32.55 -6.29 -48.32
CA GLY A 392 32.93 -4.88 -48.20
C GLY A 392 31.89 -4.06 -47.41
N LEU A 393 31.82 -2.74 -47.67
CA LEU A 393 30.89 -1.82 -47.00
C LEU A 393 29.40 -2.13 -47.32
N GLN A 394 29.09 -2.63 -48.52
CA GLN A 394 27.72 -2.98 -48.91
C GLN A 394 27.19 -4.22 -48.18
N GLY A 395 28.05 -5.19 -47.88
CA GLY A 395 27.68 -6.38 -47.09
C GLY A 395 27.37 -6.10 -45.62
N LEU A 396 27.78 -4.94 -45.09
CA LEU A 396 27.41 -4.49 -43.74
C LEU A 396 25.99 -3.89 -43.68
N PHE A 397 25.48 -3.37 -44.80
CA PHE A 397 24.20 -2.65 -44.90
C PHE A 397 23.07 -3.43 -45.60
N GLN A 398 23.35 -4.60 -46.18
CA GLN A 398 22.30 -5.47 -46.73
C GLN A 398 21.43 -6.09 -45.61
N ARG A 399 20.16 -5.70 -45.55
CA ARG A 399 19.15 -6.29 -44.66
C ARG A 399 18.70 -7.64 -45.19
N HIS A 400 19.08 -8.71 -44.49
CA HIS A 400 18.35 -9.99 -44.54
C HIS A 400 17.46 -10.15 -43.29
N PRO A 401 16.31 -10.85 -43.40
CA PRO A 401 15.38 -11.03 -42.30
C PRO A 401 16.06 -11.91 -41.24
N THR A 402 16.37 -11.31 -40.10
CA THR A 402 17.21 -11.88 -39.04
C THR A 402 16.49 -12.95 -38.24
N GLY A 403 16.77 -14.22 -38.53
CA GLY A 403 16.92 -15.24 -37.48
C GLY A 403 18.27 -15.02 -36.80
N TYR A 404 18.26 -14.63 -35.53
CA TYR A 404 19.50 -14.43 -34.75
C TYR A 404 20.07 -15.79 -34.34
N ALA A 405 21.38 -15.96 -34.57
CA ALA A 405 22.13 -17.19 -34.29
C ALA A 405 22.08 -17.58 -32.80
N ALA A 406 21.75 -18.84 -32.54
CA ALA A 406 21.83 -19.46 -31.21
C ALA A 406 23.29 -19.54 -30.75
N ILE A 407 23.53 -19.13 -29.51
CA ILE A 407 24.76 -19.41 -28.78
C ILE A 407 24.68 -20.88 -28.36
N ALA A 408 25.58 -21.71 -28.89
CA ALA A 408 25.83 -23.03 -28.32
C ALA A 408 26.50 -22.82 -26.96
N GLY A 409 25.81 -23.21 -25.88
CA GLY A 409 26.40 -23.29 -24.55
C GLY A 409 27.32 -24.50 -24.47
N ASP A 410 28.59 -24.27 -24.13
CA ASP A 410 29.54 -25.32 -23.76
C ASP A 410 29.08 -25.94 -22.42
N GLU A 411 28.44 -27.11 -22.49
CA GLU A 411 28.47 -28.08 -21.40
C GLU A 411 29.85 -28.74 -21.38
N ALA A 412 30.74 -28.26 -20.51
CA ALA A 412 31.94 -28.99 -20.14
C ALA A 412 32.26 -28.74 -18.67
N ILE A 413 31.97 -29.74 -17.82
CA ILE A 413 32.85 -30.38 -16.82
C ILE A 413 31.95 -31.11 -15.80
N SER A 414 31.75 -32.41 -15.98
CA SER A 414 31.89 -33.44 -14.95
C SER A 414 31.30 -34.77 -15.41
N SER A 415 32.11 -35.61 -16.05
CA SER A 415 31.97 -37.06 -15.89
C SER A 415 33.28 -37.76 -16.26
N ARG A 416 34.06 -38.15 -15.24
CA ARG A 416 35.06 -39.21 -15.36
C ARG A 416 34.48 -40.49 -14.77
N HIS A 417 34.59 -41.54 -15.58
CA HIS A 417 34.48 -42.98 -15.31
C HIS A 417 33.10 -43.57 -15.03
N SER A 418 32.56 -44.32 -16.01
CA SER A 418 32.70 -45.78 -16.02
C SER A 418 32.50 -46.34 -17.44
N THR A 419 32.99 -47.55 -17.65
CA THR A 419 33.42 -48.19 -18.90
C THR A 419 32.34 -49.01 -19.63
N SER A 420 32.57 -49.16 -20.95
CA SER A 420 32.34 -50.33 -21.82
C SER A 420 30.93 -50.87 -22.10
N SER A 421 30.49 -50.75 -23.36
CA SER A 421 30.10 -51.86 -24.30
C SER A 421 29.40 -51.26 -25.53
N VAL A 422 30.06 -51.19 -26.70
CA VAL A 422 29.98 -52.03 -27.93
C VAL A 422 28.56 -52.28 -28.51
N ASP A 423 28.48 -52.07 -29.85
CA ASP A 423 27.48 -52.50 -30.84
C ASP A 423 26.12 -51.76 -30.90
N ALA A 424 25.43 -51.59 -32.04
CA ALA A 424 25.66 -51.64 -33.48
C ALA A 424 24.26 -51.36 -34.14
N LEU A 425 24.23 -51.11 -35.45
CA LEU A 425 23.06 -50.97 -36.37
C LEU A 425 22.26 -49.64 -36.31
N SER A 426 22.23 -48.76 -37.33
CA SER A 426 21.92 -48.86 -38.79
C SER A 426 20.42 -48.86 -39.14
N GLY A 427 20.01 -47.93 -40.01
CA GLY A 427 18.78 -48.06 -40.83
C GLY A 427 18.07 -46.73 -41.13
N LEU A 428 18.38 -46.07 -42.26
CA LEU A 428 17.50 -45.89 -43.45
C LEU A 428 16.50 -44.71 -43.34
N SER A 429 16.79 -43.54 -43.91
CA SER A 429 16.55 -43.09 -45.30
C SER A 429 15.11 -42.62 -45.62
N ASN A 430 14.97 -41.30 -45.79
CA ASN A 430 13.91 -40.54 -46.50
C ASN A 430 13.67 -41.09 -47.94
N PRO A 431 12.54 -40.81 -48.68
CA PRO A 431 11.99 -39.46 -48.90
C PRO A 431 10.48 -39.27 -49.31
N SER A 432 10.08 -37.97 -49.35
CA SER A 432 9.26 -37.24 -50.36
C SER A 432 7.71 -37.09 -50.32
N GLY A 433 7.31 -35.80 -50.28
CA GLY A 433 6.13 -35.16 -50.91
C GLY A 433 5.02 -34.73 -49.94
N GLU A 434 4.46 -33.51 -49.88
CA GLU A 434 4.69 -32.20 -50.51
C GLU A 434 3.78 -31.17 -49.77
N HIS A 435 4.28 -29.95 -49.58
CA HIS A 435 3.56 -28.68 -49.29
C HIS A 435 2.76 -28.45 -47.99
N GLY A 436 3.39 -27.65 -47.11
CA GLY A 436 2.74 -26.83 -46.09
C GLY A 436 3.77 -26.30 -45.09
N ASP A 437 4.44 -25.18 -45.40
CA ASP A 437 5.25 -24.43 -44.43
C ASP A 437 4.35 -23.43 -43.70
N PRO A 438 4.04 -23.70 -42.41
CA PRO A 438 3.89 -22.64 -41.44
C PRO A 438 4.89 -22.87 -40.30
N ARG A 439 6.02 -22.16 -40.35
CA ARG A 439 6.70 -21.52 -39.21
C ARG A 439 6.52 -22.26 -37.89
N VAL A 440 7.53 -23.04 -37.52
CA VAL A 440 7.80 -23.50 -36.14
C VAL A 440 7.34 -22.46 -35.12
N TRP A 441 6.28 -22.76 -34.37
CA TRP A 441 5.86 -21.94 -33.23
C TRP A 441 6.94 -22.04 -32.14
N ASP A 442 7.47 -20.89 -31.69
CA ASP A 442 8.29 -20.75 -30.47
C ASP A 442 7.44 -21.29 -29.30
N HIS A 443 7.72 -22.51 -28.83
CA HIS A 443 6.84 -23.30 -27.95
C HIS A 443 6.68 -22.77 -26.51
N ASP A 444 7.29 -21.61 -26.18
CA ASP A 444 7.45 -21.07 -24.82
C ASP A 444 6.90 -19.64 -24.59
N ASP A 445 6.30 -18.98 -25.60
CA ASP A 445 5.69 -17.64 -25.43
C ASP A 445 4.15 -17.67 -25.43
N ALA A 446 3.54 -16.58 -24.95
CA ALA A 446 2.10 -16.38 -24.95
C ALA A 446 1.53 -16.30 -26.38
N PRO A 447 0.26 -16.70 -26.60
CA PRO A 447 -0.40 -16.61 -27.90
C PRO A 447 -0.28 -15.20 -28.52
N PRO A 448 -0.14 -15.06 -29.85
CA PRO A 448 0.04 -13.77 -30.51
C PRO A 448 -1.02 -12.71 -30.17
N GLU A 449 -2.24 -13.14 -29.84
CA GLU A 449 -3.37 -12.30 -29.46
C GLU A 449 -3.21 -11.64 -28.07
N GLN A 450 -2.46 -12.30 -27.17
CA GLN A 450 -2.17 -11.86 -25.81
C GLN A 450 -0.91 -10.98 -25.73
N LEU A 451 -0.12 -10.92 -26.82
CA LEU A 451 1.05 -10.05 -26.92
C LEU A 451 0.64 -8.62 -27.29
N VAL A 452 1.48 -7.66 -26.90
CA VAL A 452 1.32 -6.27 -27.35
C VAL A 452 1.83 -6.18 -28.79
N GLY A 453 0.99 -5.72 -29.71
CA GLY A 453 1.34 -5.65 -31.12
C GLY A 453 2.52 -4.69 -31.38
N THR A 454 3.45 -5.09 -32.25
CA THR A 454 4.64 -4.29 -32.61
C THR A 454 4.26 -2.89 -33.11
N LYS A 455 3.15 -2.78 -33.86
CA LYS A 455 2.62 -1.47 -34.32
C LYS A 455 2.24 -0.57 -33.14
N THR A 456 1.56 -1.12 -32.13
CA THR A 456 1.17 -0.40 -30.92
C THR A 456 2.40 0.08 -30.15
N VAL A 457 3.43 -0.75 -30.05
CA VAL A 457 4.69 -0.38 -29.38
C VAL A 457 5.42 0.73 -30.14
N SER A 458 5.64 0.58 -31.45
CA SER A 458 6.37 1.57 -32.24
C SER A 458 5.67 2.92 -32.28
N ILE A 459 4.35 2.94 -32.51
CA ILE A 459 3.55 4.18 -32.52
C ILE A 459 3.49 4.76 -31.11
N GLY A 460 3.21 3.92 -30.10
CA GLY A 460 3.13 4.34 -28.70
C GLY A 460 4.44 4.91 -28.18
N LEU A 461 5.59 4.38 -28.61
CA LEU A 461 6.91 4.87 -28.19
C LEU A 461 7.16 6.27 -28.77
N VAL A 462 6.87 6.47 -30.07
CA VAL A 462 7.00 7.80 -30.70
C VAL A 462 6.08 8.81 -30.02
N ILE A 463 4.80 8.46 -29.81
CA ILE A 463 3.83 9.34 -29.16
C ILE A 463 4.24 9.66 -27.72
N SER A 464 4.63 8.66 -26.94
CA SER A 464 5.04 8.85 -25.54
C SER A 464 6.32 9.69 -25.40
N VAL A 465 7.29 9.52 -26.31
CA VAL A 465 8.50 10.35 -26.34
C VAL A 465 8.15 11.80 -26.71
N ILE A 466 7.36 12.02 -27.75
CA ILE A 466 6.92 13.38 -28.14
C ILE A 466 6.13 14.02 -27.01
N PHE A 467 5.22 13.27 -26.38
CA PHE A 467 4.42 13.75 -25.26
C PHE A 467 5.29 14.11 -24.05
N CYS A 468 6.29 13.27 -23.71
CA CYS A 468 7.27 13.59 -22.66
C CYS A 468 8.02 14.89 -22.95
N ILE A 469 8.56 15.04 -24.17
CA ILE A 469 9.28 16.26 -24.59
C ILE A 469 8.37 17.48 -24.50
N LEU A 470 7.14 17.38 -25.02
CA LEU A 470 6.17 18.48 -25.01
C LEU A 470 5.77 18.86 -23.58
N SER A 471 5.50 17.89 -22.70
CA SER A 471 5.15 18.13 -21.30
C SER A 471 6.27 18.83 -20.53
N ILE A 472 7.52 18.43 -20.76
CA ILE A 472 8.69 19.10 -20.17
C ILE A 472 8.83 20.52 -20.70
N HIS A 473 8.62 20.72 -22.00
CA HIS A 473 8.66 22.05 -22.62
C HIS A 473 7.53 22.97 -22.14
N ILE A 474 6.31 22.48 -21.96
CA ILE A 474 5.20 23.25 -21.38
C ILE A 474 5.49 23.63 -19.91
N THR A 475 6.14 22.74 -19.17
CA THR A 475 6.41 22.94 -17.75
C THR A 475 7.58 23.90 -17.51
N PHE A 476 8.67 23.77 -18.29
CA PHE A 476 9.96 24.42 -18.05
C PHE A 476 10.55 25.16 -19.28
N GLY A 477 9.77 25.42 -20.33
CA GLY A 477 10.27 25.74 -21.67
C GLY A 477 11.22 26.92 -21.81
N GLU A 478 11.15 27.94 -20.96
CA GLU A 478 12.10 29.07 -20.96
C GLU A 478 13.44 28.74 -20.28
N LEU A 479 13.45 27.73 -19.41
CA LEU A 479 14.57 27.39 -18.53
C LEU A 479 15.40 26.20 -19.04
N VAL A 480 14.77 25.32 -19.84
CA VAL A 480 15.37 24.07 -20.31
C VAL A 480 15.42 24.05 -21.84
N PRO A 481 16.62 23.93 -22.44
CA PRO A 481 16.73 23.90 -23.89
C PRO A 481 16.21 22.57 -24.45
N LEU A 482 15.50 22.64 -25.58
CA LEU A 482 14.83 21.49 -26.21
C LEU A 482 15.80 20.34 -26.53
N TYR A 483 17.02 20.65 -26.99
CA TYR A 483 18.03 19.63 -27.28
C TYR A 483 18.42 18.84 -26.02
N GLY A 484 18.45 19.49 -24.85
CA GLY A 484 18.76 18.85 -23.57
C GLY A 484 17.68 17.85 -23.17
N THR A 485 16.41 18.21 -23.32
CA THR A 485 15.28 17.31 -23.08
C THR A 485 15.30 16.10 -24.01
N ILE A 486 15.55 16.30 -25.30
CA ILE A 486 15.64 15.21 -26.28
C ILE A 486 16.73 14.22 -25.87
N ILE A 487 17.94 14.71 -25.60
CA ILE A 487 19.07 13.86 -25.17
C ILE A 487 18.73 13.11 -23.88
N ALA A 488 18.02 13.74 -22.94
CA ALA A 488 17.67 13.13 -21.65
C ALA A 488 16.75 11.92 -21.85
N VAL A 489 15.72 12.05 -22.69
CA VAL A 489 14.77 10.96 -22.97
C VAL A 489 15.46 9.80 -23.69
N PHE A 490 16.31 10.08 -24.68
CA PHE A 490 17.06 9.01 -25.38
C PHE A 490 18.04 8.29 -24.44
N MET A 491 18.76 9.04 -23.61
CA MET A 491 19.66 8.47 -22.62
C MET A 491 18.91 7.65 -21.57
N ALA A 492 17.75 8.11 -21.11
CA ALA A 492 16.89 7.39 -20.18
C ALA A 492 16.49 6.00 -20.72
N MET A 493 16.14 5.91 -22.01
CA MET A 493 15.85 4.62 -22.64
C MET A 493 17.06 3.68 -22.61
N VAL A 494 18.26 4.15 -22.95
CA VAL A 494 19.48 3.33 -22.91
C VAL A 494 19.77 2.84 -21.49
N LEU A 495 19.70 3.75 -20.51
CA LEU A 495 19.97 3.41 -19.11
C LEU A 495 18.91 2.48 -18.51
N SER A 496 17.66 2.54 -19.00
CA SER A 496 16.60 1.62 -18.57
C SER A 496 16.87 0.16 -18.92
N ILE A 497 17.56 -0.13 -20.03
CA ILE A 497 17.98 -1.50 -20.40
C ILE A 497 18.88 -2.08 -19.31
N MET A 498 19.82 -1.26 -18.82
CA MET A 498 20.74 -1.66 -17.75
C MET A 498 19.99 -1.86 -16.43
N GLY A 499 19.07 -0.96 -16.10
CA GLY A 499 18.23 -1.06 -14.91
C GLY A 499 17.38 -2.33 -14.90
N VAL A 500 16.73 -2.67 -16.02
CA VAL A 500 15.93 -3.88 -16.18
C VAL A 500 16.77 -5.15 -16.00
N ARG A 501 17.98 -5.20 -16.56
CA ARG A 501 18.88 -6.35 -16.41
C ARG A 501 19.35 -6.53 -14.97
N ALA A 502 19.83 -5.44 -14.36
CA ALA A 502 20.23 -5.45 -12.96
C ALA A 502 19.09 -5.93 -12.05
N LEU A 503 17.87 -5.45 -12.32
CA LEU A 503 16.65 -5.87 -11.62
C LEU A 503 16.34 -7.37 -11.83
N GLY A 504 16.50 -7.88 -13.05
CA GLY A 504 16.29 -9.28 -13.37
C GLY A 504 17.28 -10.23 -12.67
N GLU A 505 18.50 -9.79 -12.44
CA GLU A 505 19.55 -10.58 -11.78
C GLU A 505 19.55 -10.46 -10.26
N THR A 506 19.32 -9.26 -9.73
CA THR A 506 19.59 -8.90 -8.33
C THR A 506 18.36 -8.46 -7.54
N ASP A 507 17.19 -8.35 -8.19
CA ASP A 507 15.95 -7.82 -7.61
C ASP A 507 15.99 -6.35 -7.17
N LEU A 508 17.09 -5.65 -7.47
CA LEU A 508 17.27 -4.25 -7.13
C LEU A 508 17.43 -3.45 -8.43
N ASN A 509 16.54 -2.48 -8.64
CA ASN A 509 16.66 -1.54 -9.74
C ASN A 509 17.57 -0.41 -9.25
N PRO A 510 18.80 -0.23 -9.78
CA PRO A 510 19.75 0.77 -9.29
C PRO A 510 19.39 2.18 -9.77
N VAL A 511 18.11 2.55 -9.68
CA VAL A 511 17.56 3.78 -10.26
C VAL A 511 18.29 5.01 -9.73
N SER A 512 18.55 5.04 -8.41
CA SER A 512 19.31 6.11 -7.78
C SER A 512 20.73 6.27 -8.34
N GLY A 513 21.37 5.18 -8.77
CA GLY A 513 22.69 5.19 -9.40
C GLY A 513 22.63 5.60 -10.88
N ILE A 514 21.65 5.04 -11.61
CA ILE A 514 21.35 5.39 -13.01
C ILE A 514 21.13 6.90 -13.16
N SER A 515 20.32 7.49 -12.30
CA SER A 515 20.01 8.92 -12.36
C SER A 515 21.21 9.79 -12.05
N LYS A 516 22.12 9.38 -11.16
CA LYS A 516 23.35 10.14 -10.86
C LYS A 516 24.35 10.09 -12.01
N ILE A 517 24.42 8.95 -12.68
CA ILE A 517 25.24 8.81 -13.90
C ILE A 517 24.65 9.70 -15.00
N ALA A 518 23.32 9.74 -15.15
CA ALA A 518 22.65 10.69 -16.03
C ALA A 518 23.00 12.15 -15.69
N GLN A 519 23.00 12.54 -14.41
CA GLN A 519 23.43 13.86 -13.96
C GLN A 519 24.91 14.16 -14.34
N LEU A 520 25.81 13.19 -14.21
CA LEU A 520 27.22 13.35 -14.59
C LEU A 520 27.40 13.56 -16.11
N PHE A 521 26.70 12.79 -16.93
CA PHE A 521 26.72 12.99 -18.39
C PHE A 521 26.15 14.35 -18.80
N PHE A 522 25.08 14.80 -18.15
CA PHE A 522 24.48 16.10 -18.45
C PHE A 522 25.38 17.28 -18.08
N ALA A 523 26.22 17.14 -17.06
CA ALA A 523 27.21 18.16 -16.73
C ALA A 523 28.28 18.35 -17.82
N LEU A 524 28.54 17.34 -18.65
CA LEU A 524 29.47 17.44 -19.79
C LEU A 524 28.83 18.07 -21.03
N ILE A 525 27.50 17.99 -21.14
CA ILE A 525 26.74 18.45 -22.32
C ILE A 525 26.29 19.90 -22.17
N ILE A 526 25.92 20.31 -20.95
CA ILE A 526 25.38 21.64 -20.69
C ILE A 526 26.50 22.60 -20.26
N PRO A 527 26.68 23.75 -20.94
CA PRO A 527 27.66 24.74 -20.54
C PRO A 527 27.44 25.22 -19.10
N GLN A 528 28.52 25.20 -18.30
CA GLN A 528 28.48 25.61 -16.89
C GLN A 528 28.23 27.13 -16.71
N THR A 529 28.32 27.89 -17.79
CA THR A 529 27.96 29.32 -17.84
C THR A 529 26.44 29.55 -17.81
N ASN A 530 25.63 28.53 -18.07
CA ASN A 530 24.18 28.64 -17.99
C ASN A 530 23.72 28.66 -16.53
N LYS A 531 23.00 29.72 -16.14
CA LYS A 531 22.46 29.88 -14.77
C LYS A 531 21.45 28.78 -14.39
N ALA A 532 20.79 28.16 -15.37
CA ALA A 532 19.88 27.04 -15.19
C ALA A 532 20.57 25.66 -15.26
N SER A 533 21.90 25.59 -15.27
CA SER A 533 22.64 24.31 -15.39
C SER A 533 22.25 23.28 -14.34
N VAL A 534 22.06 23.71 -13.09
CA VAL A 534 21.63 22.85 -11.97
C VAL A 534 20.21 22.32 -12.19
N LEU A 535 19.28 23.17 -12.64
CA LEU A 535 17.90 22.79 -12.95
C LEU A 535 17.83 21.80 -14.11
N ILE A 536 18.54 22.07 -15.21
CA ILE A 536 18.59 21.19 -16.39
C ILE A 536 19.15 19.82 -15.99
N ASN A 537 20.17 19.80 -15.13
CA ASN A 537 20.76 18.59 -14.59
C ASN A 537 19.75 17.77 -13.75
N LEU A 538 19.00 18.43 -12.86
CA LEU A 538 17.94 17.80 -12.07
C LEU A 538 16.85 17.17 -12.96
N ILE A 539 16.36 17.91 -13.95
CA ILE A 539 15.31 17.43 -14.87
C ILE A 539 15.80 16.24 -15.68
N ALA A 540 17.03 16.28 -16.19
CA ALA A 540 17.59 15.18 -16.96
C ALA A 540 17.74 13.90 -16.13
N GLY A 541 18.21 14.01 -14.90
CA GLY A 541 18.26 12.85 -14.01
C GLY A 541 16.85 12.34 -13.67
N ALA A 542 15.86 13.22 -13.46
CA ALA A 542 14.47 12.83 -13.19
C ALA A 542 13.86 12.00 -14.33
N VAL A 543 14.08 12.42 -15.58
CA VAL A 543 13.64 11.69 -16.77
C VAL A 543 14.28 10.31 -16.83
N SER A 544 15.59 10.23 -16.53
CA SER A 544 16.29 8.95 -16.48
C SER A 544 15.79 8.04 -15.35
N GLU A 545 15.45 8.61 -14.19
CA GLU A 545 14.86 7.88 -13.07
C GLU A 545 13.53 7.27 -13.47
N ALA A 546 12.63 8.09 -14.02
CA ALA A 546 11.28 7.70 -14.42
C ALA A 546 11.30 6.54 -15.43
N GLY A 547 12.11 6.66 -16.48
CA GLY A 547 12.21 5.67 -17.54
C GLY A 547 12.73 4.31 -17.05
N ALA A 548 13.84 4.32 -16.30
CA ALA A 548 14.43 3.10 -15.76
C ALA A 548 13.55 2.42 -14.70
N LEU A 549 12.86 3.21 -13.88
CA LEU A 549 11.97 2.71 -12.84
C LEU A 549 10.75 2.00 -13.44
N GLN A 550 10.03 2.66 -14.35
CA GLN A 550 8.83 2.11 -15.00
C GLN A 550 9.13 0.89 -15.87
N ALA A 551 10.23 0.92 -16.62
CA ALA A 551 10.63 -0.22 -17.42
C ALA A 551 10.94 -1.44 -16.55
N GLY A 552 11.63 -1.23 -15.42
CA GLY A 552 11.91 -2.28 -14.44
C GLY A 552 10.64 -2.85 -13.79
N ASP A 553 9.72 -1.97 -13.38
CA ASP A 553 8.43 -2.32 -12.77
C ASP A 553 7.60 -3.22 -13.71
N LEU A 554 7.44 -2.81 -14.97
CA LEU A 554 6.72 -3.62 -15.96
C LEU A 554 7.38 -5.00 -16.15
N MET A 555 8.71 -5.09 -16.12
CA MET A 555 9.39 -6.37 -16.30
C MET A 555 9.20 -7.33 -15.12
N GLN A 556 9.13 -6.81 -13.89
CA GLN A 556 8.76 -7.65 -12.73
C GLN A 556 7.36 -8.22 -12.90
N ASP A 557 6.42 -7.35 -13.27
CA ASP A 557 5.03 -7.74 -13.52
C ASP A 557 4.92 -8.78 -14.62
N LEU A 558 5.54 -8.53 -15.77
CA LEU A 558 5.52 -9.47 -16.90
C LEU A 558 6.17 -10.81 -16.54
N LYS A 559 7.14 -10.86 -15.62
CA LYS A 559 7.64 -12.13 -15.08
C LYS A 559 6.56 -12.82 -14.27
N THR A 560 5.91 -12.12 -13.34
CA THR A 560 4.81 -12.68 -12.53
C THR A 560 3.70 -13.25 -13.41
N GLY A 561 3.30 -12.48 -14.42
CA GLY A 561 2.28 -12.89 -15.39
C GLY A 561 2.71 -14.08 -16.24
N HIS A 562 3.95 -14.10 -16.73
CA HIS A 562 4.48 -15.23 -17.49
C HIS A 562 4.45 -16.54 -16.69
N LEU A 563 4.82 -16.51 -15.41
CA LEU A 563 4.78 -17.69 -14.53
C LEU A 563 3.36 -18.19 -14.22
N LEU A 564 2.37 -17.32 -14.27
CA LEU A 564 0.96 -17.62 -13.96
C LEU A 564 0.06 -17.75 -15.18
N GLY A 565 0.59 -17.55 -16.38
CA GLY A 565 -0.16 -17.56 -17.64
C GLY A 565 -1.06 -16.33 -17.84
N ALA A 566 -0.72 -15.17 -17.26
CA ALA A 566 -1.44 -13.91 -17.52
C ALA A 566 -0.99 -13.28 -18.84
N ALA A 567 -1.93 -12.69 -19.59
CA ALA A 567 -1.65 -12.05 -20.87
C ALA A 567 -0.77 -10.78 -20.70
N PRO A 568 0.39 -10.69 -21.37
CA PRO A 568 1.27 -9.51 -21.31
C PRO A 568 0.55 -8.20 -21.71
N LYS A 569 -0.38 -8.28 -22.67
CA LYS A 569 -1.20 -7.15 -23.11
C LYS A 569 -2.08 -6.61 -21.99
N ALA A 570 -2.64 -7.46 -21.14
CA ALA A 570 -3.50 -7.02 -20.04
C ALA A 570 -2.69 -6.28 -18.97
N GLN A 571 -1.48 -6.77 -18.68
CA GLN A 571 -0.57 -6.14 -17.72
C GLN A 571 -0.05 -4.80 -18.23
N PHE A 572 0.33 -4.72 -19.51
CA PHE A 572 0.73 -3.48 -20.17
C PHE A 572 -0.35 -2.39 -20.02
N TRP A 573 -1.61 -2.69 -20.37
CA TRP A 573 -2.70 -1.72 -20.21
C TRP A 573 -3.03 -1.42 -18.75
N GLY A 574 -2.96 -2.43 -17.88
CA GLY A 574 -3.14 -2.25 -16.44
C GLY A 574 -2.15 -1.24 -15.85
N GLN A 575 -0.87 -1.34 -16.23
CA GLN A 575 0.16 -0.43 -15.76
C GLN A 575 0.05 0.96 -16.39
N ILE A 576 -0.33 1.09 -17.66
CA ILE A 576 -0.62 2.39 -18.29
C ILE A 576 -1.75 3.12 -17.54
N ILE A 577 -2.82 2.40 -17.18
CA ILE A 577 -3.94 2.96 -16.41
C ILE A 577 -3.47 3.35 -15.00
N GLY A 578 -2.79 2.43 -14.31
CA GLY A 578 -2.26 2.65 -12.97
C GLY A 578 -1.32 3.86 -12.90
N ALA A 579 -0.37 3.96 -13.84
CA ALA A 579 0.58 5.07 -13.93
C ALA A 579 -0.12 6.40 -14.25
N THR A 580 -1.12 6.40 -15.14
CA THR A 580 -1.89 7.61 -15.49
C THR A 580 -2.64 8.15 -14.28
N VAL A 581 -3.41 7.29 -13.60
CA VAL A 581 -4.15 7.69 -12.39
C VAL A 581 -3.18 8.06 -11.28
N GLY A 582 -2.10 7.28 -11.12
CA GLY A 582 -1.05 7.53 -10.14
C GLY A 582 -0.33 8.85 -10.33
N ALA A 583 -0.09 9.32 -11.55
CA ALA A 583 0.48 10.63 -11.81
C ALA A 583 -0.41 11.77 -11.30
N VAL A 584 -1.69 11.73 -11.64
CA VAL A 584 -2.67 12.74 -11.23
C VAL A 584 -2.85 12.73 -9.72
N VAL A 585 -3.03 11.54 -9.14
CA VAL A 585 -3.24 11.35 -7.70
C VAL A 585 -1.99 11.70 -6.91
N SER A 586 -0.79 11.35 -7.39
CA SER A 586 0.47 11.70 -6.70
C SER A 586 0.70 13.21 -6.68
N ALA A 587 0.36 13.93 -7.76
CA ALA A 587 0.42 15.39 -7.77
C ALA A 587 -0.51 16.00 -6.71
N TRP A 588 -1.73 15.47 -6.60
CA TRP A 588 -2.71 15.87 -5.59
C TRP A 588 -2.23 15.59 -4.17
N ILE A 589 -1.77 14.36 -3.91
CA ILE A 589 -1.30 13.94 -2.59
C ILE A 589 -0.05 14.71 -2.20
N TYR A 590 0.89 14.94 -3.12
CA TYR A 590 2.05 15.78 -2.86
C TYR A 590 1.63 17.18 -2.39
N ARG A 591 0.71 17.82 -3.12
CA ARG A 591 0.19 19.14 -2.75
C ARG A 591 -0.54 19.13 -1.40
N LEU A 592 -1.35 18.11 -1.15
CA LEU A 592 -2.01 17.90 0.15
C LEU A 592 -0.99 17.85 1.29
N TYR A 593 0.09 17.08 1.13
CA TYR A 593 1.13 16.94 2.15
C TYR A 593 1.89 18.25 2.36
N THR A 594 2.32 18.91 1.29
CA THR A 594 3.05 20.19 1.37
C THR A 594 2.20 21.36 1.86
N ALA A 595 0.86 21.27 1.77
CA ALA A 595 -0.05 22.28 2.30
C ALA A 595 -0.31 22.12 3.80
N VAL A 596 -0.29 20.87 4.30
CA VAL A 596 -0.59 20.55 5.71
C VAL A 596 0.67 20.49 6.57
N TYR A 597 1.81 20.13 6.00
CA TYR A 597 3.06 19.94 6.72
C TYR A 597 4.16 20.84 6.18
N GLU A 598 5.04 21.29 7.08
CA GLU A 598 6.24 22.02 6.71
C GLU A 598 7.25 21.09 6.02
N VAL A 599 7.67 21.47 4.81
CA VAL A 599 8.63 20.73 3.99
C VAL A 599 9.66 21.72 3.43
N PRO A 600 10.97 21.55 3.70
CA PRO A 600 11.57 20.56 4.60
C PRO A 600 11.28 20.86 6.08
N GLY A 601 11.02 19.84 6.88
CA GLY A 601 10.78 19.98 8.33
C GLY A 601 11.22 18.74 9.12
N ASP A 602 10.93 18.70 10.43
CA ASP A 602 11.36 17.60 11.31
C ASP A 602 10.72 16.25 10.93
N LEU A 603 9.45 16.28 10.50
CA LEU A 603 8.72 15.08 10.05
C LEU A 603 9.11 14.69 8.63
N PHE A 604 9.13 15.64 7.69
CA PHE A 604 9.46 15.43 6.29
C PHE A 604 10.78 16.10 5.94
N GLN A 605 11.88 15.37 6.16
CA GLN A 605 13.23 15.88 5.94
C GLN A 605 13.63 15.97 4.46
N VAL A 606 12.89 15.31 3.55
CA VAL A 606 13.17 15.21 2.11
C VAL A 606 14.64 14.91 1.77
N PRO A 607 15.25 13.87 2.37
CA PRO A 607 16.69 13.61 2.23
C PRO A 607 17.10 13.36 0.77
N THR A 608 16.21 12.75 -0.03
CA THR A 608 16.46 12.52 -1.46
C THR A 608 16.61 13.85 -2.21
N ALA A 609 15.83 14.87 -1.88
CA ALA A 609 15.94 16.19 -2.51
C ALA A 609 17.32 16.83 -2.30
N PHE A 610 17.88 16.71 -1.09
CA PHE A 610 19.25 17.14 -0.79
C PHE A 610 20.29 16.38 -1.60
N VAL A 611 20.16 15.06 -1.70
CA VAL A 611 21.03 14.21 -2.54
C VAL A 611 20.99 14.66 -4.01
N TRP A 612 19.80 14.95 -4.54
CA TRP A 612 19.60 15.42 -5.91
C TRP A 612 20.28 16.76 -6.19
N ILE A 613 19.99 17.77 -5.37
CA ILE A 613 20.52 19.12 -5.57
C ILE A 613 22.04 19.18 -5.33
N PHE A 614 22.55 18.46 -4.34
CA PHE A 614 23.99 18.42 -4.07
C PHE A 614 24.75 17.70 -5.18
N THR A 615 24.22 16.59 -5.71
CA THR A 615 24.83 15.95 -6.88
C THR A 615 24.86 16.90 -8.08
N ALA A 616 23.74 17.57 -8.37
CA ALA A 616 23.67 18.54 -9.46
C ALA A 616 24.69 19.67 -9.28
N ARG A 617 24.78 20.26 -8.09
CA ARG A 617 25.74 21.35 -7.78
C ARG A 617 27.19 20.92 -7.89
N LEU A 618 27.50 19.71 -7.42
CA LEU A 618 28.84 19.13 -7.47
C LEU A 618 29.33 18.97 -8.90
N VAL A 619 28.51 18.37 -9.77
CA VAL A 619 28.87 18.16 -11.17
C VAL A 619 28.88 19.46 -11.97
N THR A 620 28.15 20.50 -11.51
CA THR A 620 28.19 21.84 -12.11
C THR A 620 29.28 22.77 -11.54
N GLY A 621 30.17 22.27 -10.67
CA GLY A 621 31.37 22.99 -10.24
C GLY A 621 31.19 23.97 -9.07
N LYS A 622 30.12 23.87 -8.26
CA LYS A 622 30.10 24.56 -6.95
C LYS A 622 30.99 23.80 -5.97
N GLY A 623 31.96 24.50 -5.39
CA GLY A 623 32.98 23.91 -4.51
C GLY A 623 32.39 23.17 -3.30
N LEU A 624 33.08 22.12 -2.88
CA LEU A 624 32.74 21.31 -1.72
C LEU A 624 33.17 21.99 -0.40
N PRO A 625 32.53 21.68 0.74
CA PRO A 625 32.99 22.14 2.05
C PRO A 625 34.45 21.74 2.32
N TYR A 626 35.14 22.52 3.15
CA TYR A 626 36.53 22.26 3.52
C TYR A 626 36.72 20.83 4.06
N MET A 627 37.77 20.14 3.58
CA MET A 627 38.10 18.74 3.87
C MET A 627 37.08 17.68 3.40
N ALA A 628 35.92 18.07 2.85
CA ALA A 628 34.94 17.09 2.37
C ALA A 628 35.43 16.35 1.12
N GLN A 629 36.23 16.99 0.27
CA GLN A 629 36.77 16.40 -0.96
C GLN A 629 37.68 15.20 -0.70
N GLU A 630 38.57 15.33 0.26
CA GLU A 630 39.59 14.33 0.60
C GLU A 630 38.92 13.09 1.20
N PHE A 631 37.98 13.29 2.12
CA PHE A 631 37.20 12.18 2.70
C PHE A 631 36.26 11.55 1.69
N ALA A 632 35.60 12.34 0.85
CA ALA A 632 34.75 11.84 -0.23
C ALA A 632 35.55 11.01 -1.24
N LEU A 633 36.72 11.48 -1.66
CA LEU A 633 37.60 10.76 -2.58
C LEU A 633 38.14 9.47 -1.96
N GLY A 634 38.60 9.53 -0.71
CA GLY A 634 39.06 8.35 0.03
C GLY A 634 37.95 7.30 0.17
N ALA A 635 36.74 7.72 0.53
CA ALA A 635 35.59 6.84 0.63
C ALA A 635 35.17 6.27 -0.74
N ALA A 636 35.17 7.08 -1.80
CA ALA A 636 34.88 6.63 -3.16
C ALA A 636 35.86 5.55 -3.62
N VAL A 637 37.16 5.69 -3.36
CA VAL A 637 38.17 4.69 -3.73
C VAL A 637 37.98 3.40 -2.94
N VAL A 638 37.80 3.48 -1.61
CA VAL A 638 37.58 2.30 -0.76
C VAL A 638 36.33 1.54 -1.19
N PHE A 639 35.21 2.25 -1.41
CA PHE A 639 33.97 1.61 -1.80
C PHE A 639 33.99 1.14 -3.25
N ALA A 640 34.68 1.81 -4.18
CA ALA A 640 34.92 1.25 -5.50
C ALA A 640 35.64 -0.10 -5.42
N LEU A 641 36.66 -0.24 -4.56
CA LEU A 641 37.35 -1.51 -4.33
C LEU A 641 36.43 -2.56 -3.70
N PHE A 642 35.61 -2.18 -2.72
CA PHE A 642 34.62 -3.09 -2.13
C PHE A 642 33.58 -3.54 -3.15
N THR A 643 33.08 -2.65 -3.99
CA THR A 643 32.15 -2.99 -5.07
C THR A 643 32.81 -3.97 -6.04
N VAL A 644 34.03 -3.71 -6.51
CA VAL A 644 34.78 -4.66 -7.37
C VAL A 644 34.93 -6.03 -6.69
N LEU A 645 35.31 -6.04 -5.41
CA LEU A 645 35.49 -7.28 -4.65
C LEU A 645 34.15 -8.03 -4.46
N ARG A 646 33.07 -7.29 -4.23
CA ARG A 646 31.70 -7.81 -4.06
C ARG A 646 31.16 -8.38 -5.36
N THR A 647 31.40 -7.71 -6.49
CA THR A 647 31.08 -8.17 -7.84
C THR A 647 31.84 -9.46 -8.17
N LYS A 648 33.15 -9.53 -7.91
CA LYS A 648 33.94 -10.76 -8.07
C LYS A 648 33.56 -11.87 -7.08
N GLY A 649 32.94 -11.51 -5.96
CA GLY A 649 32.52 -12.40 -4.89
C GLY A 649 31.11 -12.96 -5.02
N MET A 650 30.37 -12.64 -6.09
CA MET A 650 29.00 -13.12 -6.29
C MET A 650 28.94 -14.65 -6.17
N GLY A 651 28.04 -15.15 -5.31
CA GLY A 651 27.86 -16.58 -5.03
C GLY A 651 28.75 -17.17 -3.92
N LYS A 652 29.70 -16.42 -3.34
CA LYS A 652 30.57 -16.91 -2.25
C LYS A 652 30.05 -16.49 -0.86
N LYS A 653 30.26 -17.33 0.16
CA LYS A 653 29.81 -17.06 1.55
C LYS A 653 30.36 -15.75 2.15
N TRP A 654 31.55 -15.32 1.72
CA TRP A 654 32.16 -14.07 2.19
C TRP A 654 31.54 -12.80 1.58
N HIS A 655 30.74 -12.92 0.51
CA HIS A 655 30.06 -11.79 -0.14
C HIS A 655 29.21 -10.96 0.83
N ALA A 656 28.55 -11.63 1.78
CA ALA A 656 27.68 -10.97 2.76
C ALA A 656 28.42 -10.07 3.76
N TYR A 657 29.73 -10.27 3.94
CA TYR A 657 30.55 -9.50 4.88
C TYR A 657 31.15 -8.23 4.28
N ILE A 658 31.13 -8.10 2.94
CA ILE A 658 31.65 -6.91 2.28
C ILE A 658 30.55 -5.84 2.25
N PRO A 659 30.80 -4.65 2.80
CA PRO A 659 29.82 -3.58 2.82
C PRO A 659 29.35 -3.19 1.42
N GLY A 660 28.04 -3.17 1.21
CA GLY A 660 27.45 -2.63 -0.02
C GLY A 660 27.46 -1.10 0.00
N GLY A 661 28.00 -0.47 -1.04
CA GLY A 661 28.18 0.99 -1.09
C GLY A 661 26.87 1.77 -0.92
N ILE A 662 25.83 1.44 -1.70
CA ILE A 662 24.51 2.06 -1.57
C ILE A 662 23.96 1.95 -0.14
N ALA A 663 24.03 0.77 0.48
CA ALA A 663 23.48 0.56 1.82
C ALA A 663 24.20 1.38 2.90
N VAL A 664 25.54 1.42 2.86
CA VAL A 664 26.33 2.27 3.76
C VAL A 664 26.02 3.74 3.54
N ALA A 665 25.99 4.20 2.30
CA ALA A 665 25.71 5.59 2.00
C ALA A 665 24.32 6.03 2.50
N VAL A 666 23.29 5.19 2.32
CA VAL A 666 21.94 5.44 2.86
C VAL A 666 21.96 5.55 4.38
N GLY A 667 22.73 4.71 5.07
CA GLY A 667 22.92 4.82 6.51
C GLY A 667 23.63 6.09 6.97
N MET A 668 24.52 6.64 6.13
CA MET A 668 25.29 7.86 6.44
C MET A 668 24.47 9.15 6.31
N TYR A 669 23.56 9.26 5.33
CA TYR A 669 22.77 10.49 5.17
C TYR A 669 21.44 10.46 5.93
N ASN A 670 20.87 9.28 6.19
CA ASN A 670 19.67 9.16 7.02
C ASN A 670 20.02 9.36 8.49
N VAL A 671 19.12 9.99 9.24
CA VAL A 671 19.27 10.10 10.69
C VAL A 671 19.33 8.72 11.35
N PRO A 672 20.15 8.54 12.41
CA PRO A 672 20.31 7.25 13.07
C PRO A 672 19.00 6.61 13.56
N SER A 673 18.00 7.44 13.89
CA SER A 673 16.70 6.99 14.41
C SER A 673 15.96 6.03 13.51
N PHE A 674 15.95 6.27 12.20
CA PHE A 674 15.30 5.39 11.23
C PHE A 674 16.18 4.16 10.93
N THR A 675 17.50 4.34 10.91
CA THR A 675 18.44 3.26 10.61
C THR A 675 18.44 2.19 11.71
N LEU A 676 18.45 2.60 12.98
CA LEU A 676 18.40 1.67 14.11
C LEU A 676 17.14 0.80 14.11
N ALA A 677 15.98 1.40 13.84
CA ALA A 677 14.72 0.67 13.74
C ALA A 677 14.73 -0.38 12.62
N ARG A 678 15.30 -0.05 11.45
CA ARG A 678 15.49 -0.99 10.35
C ARG A 678 16.47 -2.10 10.72
N THR A 679 17.56 -1.77 11.40
CA THR A 679 18.53 -2.79 11.84
C THR A 679 17.92 -3.73 12.86
N ILE A 680 17.06 -3.26 13.77
CA ILE A 680 16.29 -4.14 14.66
C ILE A 680 15.46 -5.13 13.83
N GLY A 681 14.75 -4.65 12.80
CA GLY A 681 13.99 -5.51 11.89
C GLY A 681 14.86 -6.56 11.18
N GLY A 682 16.01 -6.16 10.64
CA GLY A 682 16.94 -7.08 9.98
C GLY A 682 17.55 -8.10 10.95
N LEU A 683 17.87 -7.70 12.19
CA LEU A 683 18.36 -8.61 13.23
C LEU A 683 17.29 -9.58 13.71
N LEU A 684 16.03 -9.14 13.81
CA LEU A 684 14.90 -10.04 14.10
C LEU A 684 14.74 -11.09 13.00
N ASN A 685 14.86 -10.69 11.73
CA ASN A 685 14.87 -11.61 10.60
C ASN A 685 16.04 -12.61 10.69
N TRP A 686 17.25 -12.15 11.01
CA TRP A 686 18.41 -13.03 11.21
C TRP A 686 18.23 -13.99 12.38
N TYR A 687 17.75 -13.51 13.53
CA TYR A 687 17.50 -14.34 14.71
C TYR A 687 16.47 -15.43 14.39
N TRP A 688 15.40 -15.07 13.69
CA TRP A 688 14.39 -16.01 13.24
C TRP A 688 14.95 -17.11 12.32
N ARG A 689 15.75 -16.71 11.32
CA ARG A 689 16.28 -17.65 10.32
C ARG A 689 17.41 -18.51 10.86
N VAL A 690 18.37 -17.90 11.57
CA VAL A 690 19.64 -18.54 11.94
C VAL A 690 19.57 -19.18 13.32
N ARG A 691 18.94 -18.52 14.30
CA ARG A 691 18.91 -19.03 15.69
C ARG A 691 17.72 -19.94 15.96
N LEU A 692 16.54 -19.62 15.42
CA LEU A 692 15.35 -20.45 15.57
C LEU A 692 15.25 -21.56 14.51
N GLY A 693 16.15 -21.58 13.52
CA GLY A 693 16.22 -22.61 12.49
C GLY A 693 14.96 -22.73 11.64
N LYS A 694 14.17 -21.65 11.58
CA LYS A 694 12.94 -21.58 10.78
C LYS A 694 13.27 -20.94 9.44
N ASP A 695 12.94 -21.63 8.36
CA ASP A 695 13.35 -21.22 7.00
C ASP A 695 12.76 -19.86 6.58
N ASP A 696 11.63 -19.45 7.18
CA ASP A 696 10.86 -18.26 6.78
C ASP A 696 10.37 -17.39 7.93
N THR A 697 10.60 -16.07 7.83
CA THR A 697 9.97 -15.06 8.69
C THR A 697 8.58 -14.74 8.13
N PRO A 698 7.47 -15.12 8.80
CA PRO A 698 6.13 -14.77 8.34
C PRO A 698 5.94 -13.25 8.45
N LEU A 699 6.08 -12.56 7.32
CA LEU A 699 5.88 -11.12 7.23
C LEU A 699 4.41 -10.86 6.91
N ILE A 700 3.60 -10.63 7.94
CA ILE A 700 2.32 -9.95 7.76
C ILE A 700 2.64 -8.46 7.63
N VAL A 701 2.68 -7.96 6.39
CA VAL A 701 2.80 -6.53 6.12
C VAL A 701 1.52 -5.87 6.61
N LEU A 702 1.62 -5.27 7.78
CA LEU A 702 0.59 -4.41 8.34
C LEU A 702 0.64 -3.08 7.62
N ALA A 703 -0.39 -2.86 6.81
CA ALA A 703 -0.86 -1.52 6.53
C ALA A 703 -1.17 -0.83 7.87
N SER A 704 -0.20 -0.11 8.44
CA SER A 704 -0.48 1.01 9.34
C SER A 704 -0.97 2.17 8.48
N MET A 705 -2.14 1.98 7.87
CA MET A 705 -2.82 2.95 7.02
C MET A 705 -4.12 3.29 7.70
N LEU A 706 -4.41 4.61 7.81
CA LEU A 706 -5.53 5.26 8.53
C LEU A 706 -5.21 5.49 10.03
N ILE A 707 -5.24 6.69 10.63
CA ILE A 707 -5.87 8.00 10.37
C ILE A 707 -5.06 9.05 11.15
N LYS A 708 -4.88 10.27 10.62
CA LYS A 708 -4.67 11.48 11.43
C LYS A 708 -5.90 12.36 11.21
N GLU A 709 -6.76 12.45 12.23
CA GLU A 709 -7.96 13.27 12.24
C GLU A 709 -7.60 14.75 12.33
N SER A 710 -8.27 15.58 11.53
CA SER A 710 -8.28 17.05 11.65
C SER A 710 -9.37 17.45 12.63
N HIS A 711 -9.01 18.14 13.71
CA HIS A 711 -9.97 18.74 14.65
C HIS A 711 -10.09 20.25 14.37
N THR A 712 -11.31 20.78 14.45
CA THR A 712 -11.61 22.22 14.29
C THR A 712 -12.27 22.72 15.57
N ASP A 713 -11.74 23.80 16.13
CA ASP A 713 -12.16 24.38 17.41
C ASP A 713 -13.38 25.31 17.24
N VAL A 714 -14.21 25.41 18.28
CA VAL A 714 -15.41 26.27 18.33
C VAL A 714 -15.34 27.16 19.56
N GLN A 715 -15.59 28.44 19.37
CA GLN A 715 -15.54 29.47 20.42
C GLN A 715 -16.89 29.61 21.13
N THR A 716 -16.92 29.67 22.46
CA THR A 716 -18.10 30.06 23.26
C THR A 716 -17.74 31.09 24.34
N LYS A 717 -18.71 31.91 24.76
CA LYS A 717 -18.55 32.96 25.80
C LYS A 717 -19.38 32.62 27.04
N VAL A 718 -18.80 32.81 28.22
CA VAL A 718 -19.51 32.83 29.52
C VAL A 718 -19.01 34.06 30.29
N ASP A 719 -19.94 34.86 30.85
CA ASP A 719 -19.67 36.01 31.75
C ASP A 719 -18.67 37.08 31.27
N GLY A 720 -18.63 37.36 29.96
CA GLY A 720 -17.81 38.44 29.41
C GLY A 720 -16.30 38.21 29.53
N LYS A 721 -15.85 37.03 29.97
CA LYS A 721 -14.46 36.58 29.88
C LYS A 721 -14.35 35.53 28.79
N GLU A 722 -13.37 35.73 27.89
CA GLU A 722 -12.97 34.73 26.91
C GLU A 722 -12.27 33.59 27.64
N THR A 723 -12.87 32.40 27.63
CA THR A 723 -12.25 31.17 28.10
C THR A 723 -12.17 30.17 26.95
N SER A 724 -10.95 29.75 26.64
CA SER A 724 -10.66 28.68 25.69
C SER A 724 -11.10 27.34 26.29
N MET A 725 -12.11 26.68 25.70
CA MET A 725 -12.36 25.28 25.99
C MET A 725 -11.34 24.43 25.23
N THR A 726 -10.30 23.98 25.92
CA THR A 726 -9.34 22.97 25.43
C THR A 726 -10.08 21.66 25.11
N PRO A 727 -9.51 20.76 24.27
CA PRO A 727 -10.18 19.55 23.81
C PRO A 727 -10.71 18.73 24.99
N CYS A 728 -12.00 18.39 24.96
CA CYS A 728 -12.56 17.51 25.99
C CYS A 728 -11.90 16.14 25.87
N LYS A 729 -11.13 15.71 26.88
CA LYS A 729 -10.62 14.35 26.96
C LYS A 729 -11.80 13.46 27.29
N VAL A 730 -12.51 12.97 26.28
CA VAL A 730 -13.62 12.02 26.45
C VAL A 730 -13.07 10.68 26.95
N THR A 731 -13.78 10.00 27.85
CA THR A 731 -13.34 8.69 28.35
C THR A 731 -13.26 7.65 27.22
N GLY A 732 -12.36 6.67 27.36
CA GLY A 732 -12.10 5.64 26.33
C GLY A 732 -13.37 5.00 25.72
N PRO A 733 -14.31 4.50 26.55
CA PRO A 733 -15.57 3.91 26.06
C PRO A 733 -16.45 4.89 25.29
N VAL A 734 -16.61 6.13 25.78
CA VAL A 734 -17.46 7.14 25.12
C VAL A 734 -16.82 7.59 23.80
N ALA A 735 -15.50 7.73 23.75
CA ALA A 735 -14.77 8.05 22.53
C ALA A 735 -14.89 6.94 21.47
N ARG A 736 -14.79 5.66 21.87
CA ARG A 736 -15.00 4.53 20.95
C ARG A 736 -16.45 4.48 20.44
N PHE A 737 -17.43 4.68 21.32
CA PHE A 737 -18.84 4.69 20.96
C PHE A 737 -19.15 5.83 19.97
N ALA A 738 -18.64 7.04 20.23
CA ALA A 738 -18.76 8.18 19.32
C ALA A 738 -18.12 7.90 17.96
N ARG A 739 -16.92 7.29 17.92
CA ARG A 739 -16.26 6.88 16.67
C ARG A 739 -17.03 5.81 15.92
N GLN A 740 -17.65 4.86 16.61
CA GLN A 740 -18.48 3.84 15.97
C GLN A 740 -19.70 4.48 15.29
N ILE A 741 -20.35 5.44 15.94
CA ILE A 741 -21.44 6.21 15.35
C ILE A 741 -20.93 7.05 14.18
N ALA A 742 -19.81 7.77 14.32
CA ALA A 742 -19.22 8.56 13.24
C ALA A 742 -18.84 7.69 12.03
N GLY A 743 -18.36 6.47 12.27
CA GLY A 743 -18.05 5.47 11.24
C GLY A 743 -19.28 4.99 10.45
N GLN A 744 -20.50 5.21 10.98
CA GLN A 744 -21.75 5.01 10.24
C GLN A 744 -22.12 6.21 9.38
N GLY A 745 -21.33 7.29 9.35
CA GLY A 745 -21.59 8.49 8.53
C GLY A 745 -22.41 9.58 9.23
N TYR A 746 -22.37 9.64 10.57
CA TYR A 746 -22.97 10.72 11.36
C TYR A 746 -21.92 11.74 11.81
N ILE A 747 -22.32 13.00 11.99
CA ILE A 747 -21.53 13.99 12.72
C ILE A 747 -21.86 13.84 14.20
N VAL A 748 -20.85 13.64 15.05
CA VAL A 748 -21.05 13.36 16.47
C VAL A 748 -20.44 14.47 17.31
N ALA A 749 -21.26 15.08 18.18
CA ALA A 749 -20.81 15.99 19.23
C ALA A 749 -20.94 15.32 20.61
N ALA A 750 -19.89 15.40 21.42
CA ALA A 750 -19.86 14.88 22.79
C ALA A 750 -19.56 16.03 23.77
N PRO A 751 -20.58 16.70 24.32
CA PRO A 751 -20.40 17.84 25.22
C PRO A 751 -19.87 17.41 26.59
N SER A 752 -19.05 18.26 27.22
CA SER A 752 -18.56 18.02 28.58
C SER A 752 -19.62 18.34 29.62
N SER A 753 -20.18 17.30 30.25
CA SER A 753 -21.28 17.43 31.20
C SER A 753 -20.90 18.16 32.51
N TYR A 754 -19.62 18.22 32.87
CA TYR A 754 -19.15 18.81 34.14
C TYR A 754 -18.21 20.01 33.95
N HIS A 755 -18.27 20.67 32.79
CA HIS A 755 -17.42 21.83 32.50
C HIS A 755 -17.61 23.02 33.47
N ASP A 756 -18.72 23.06 34.21
CA ASP A 756 -18.97 24.06 35.27
C ASP A 756 -18.03 23.89 36.48
N PHE A 757 -17.61 22.66 36.77
CA PHE A 757 -16.86 22.32 37.99
C PHE A 757 -15.39 22.02 37.73
N THR A 758 -15.06 21.59 36.51
CA THR A 758 -13.71 21.19 36.14
C THR A 758 -13.40 21.55 34.70
N GLY A 759 -12.12 21.52 34.36
CA GLY A 759 -11.64 21.69 33.00
C GLY A 759 -12.15 20.59 32.05
N PRO A 760 -11.73 20.62 30.78
CA PRO A 760 -12.20 19.68 29.75
C PRO A 760 -11.74 18.23 29.96
N GLU A 761 -11.13 17.91 31.10
CA GLU A 761 -10.54 16.60 31.39
C GLU A 761 -11.63 15.64 31.88
N ALA A 762 -11.68 14.41 31.33
CA ALA A 762 -12.57 13.40 31.89
C ALA A 762 -12.16 13.03 33.31
N LEU A 763 -13.17 12.83 34.15
CA LEU A 763 -13.03 12.14 35.42
C LEU A 763 -12.47 10.73 35.20
N ALA A 764 -11.50 10.35 36.03
CA ALA A 764 -10.98 9.00 36.04
C ALA A 764 -12.07 8.01 36.48
N TYR A 765 -12.04 6.79 35.94
CA TYR A 765 -12.91 5.70 36.35
C TYR A 765 -12.33 4.95 37.56
N ASP A 766 -11.88 5.69 38.56
CA ASP A 766 -11.48 5.21 39.88
C ASP A 766 -12.56 5.57 40.93
N GLU A 767 -12.37 5.13 42.17
CA GLU A 767 -13.31 5.46 43.26
C GLU A 767 -13.43 6.98 43.46
N PRO A 768 -12.32 7.75 43.57
CA PRO A 768 -12.40 9.21 43.73
C PRO A 768 -13.12 9.94 42.60
N GLY A 769 -12.84 9.59 41.34
CA GLY A 769 -13.51 10.19 40.18
C GLY A 769 -14.98 9.79 40.07
N THR A 770 -15.33 8.57 40.51
CA THR A 770 -16.73 8.13 40.60
C THR A 770 -17.50 8.90 41.68
N ASP A 771 -16.90 9.10 42.85
CA ASP A 771 -17.49 9.83 43.96
C ASP A 771 -17.70 11.31 43.60
N GLN A 772 -16.68 11.93 43.01
CA GLN A 772 -16.76 13.31 42.51
C GLN A 772 -17.82 13.45 41.40
N GLY A 773 -17.90 12.49 40.47
CA GLY A 773 -18.93 12.47 39.44
C GLY A 773 -20.35 12.34 40.00
N ASN A 774 -20.53 11.57 41.07
CA ASN A 774 -21.82 11.43 41.76
C ASN A 774 -22.18 12.71 42.55
N GLU A 775 -21.21 13.35 43.19
CA GLU A 775 -21.40 14.63 43.88
C GLU A 775 -21.82 15.74 42.88
N TRP A 776 -21.14 15.84 41.74
CA TRP A 776 -21.49 16.84 40.73
C TRP A 776 -22.80 16.54 40.02
N LYS A 777 -23.18 15.26 39.88
CA LYS A 777 -24.49 14.85 39.33
C LYS A 777 -25.66 15.44 40.14
N ILE A 778 -25.54 15.45 41.47
CA ILE A 778 -26.59 15.98 42.36
C ILE A 778 -26.43 17.50 42.60
N THR A 779 -25.26 18.06 42.34
CA THR A 779 -25.01 19.50 42.51
C THR A 779 -25.38 20.32 41.27
N LYS A 780 -25.14 19.79 40.06
CA LYS A 780 -25.42 20.48 38.79
C LYS A 780 -26.93 20.61 38.56
N THR A 781 -27.38 21.81 38.20
CA THR A 781 -28.80 22.04 37.92
C THR A 781 -29.23 21.44 36.58
N LEU A 782 -30.49 21.00 36.48
CA LEU A 782 -31.07 20.50 35.22
C LEU A 782 -31.06 21.58 34.12
N GLN A 783 -31.21 22.86 34.49
CA GLN A 783 -31.14 23.97 33.54
C GLN A 783 -29.74 24.14 32.92
N SER A 784 -28.67 23.90 33.69
CA SER A 784 -27.31 23.91 33.13
C SER A 784 -27.11 22.76 32.12
N TYR A 785 -27.65 21.57 32.40
CA TYR A 785 -27.65 20.48 31.42
C TYR A 785 -28.46 20.81 30.14
N ASP A 786 -29.59 21.51 30.29
CA ASP A 786 -30.39 21.96 29.14
C ASP A 786 -29.63 22.96 28.27
N GLU A 787 -28.91 23.91 28.89
CA GLU A 787 -28.09 24.89 28.17
C GLU A 787 -26.96 24.22 27.37
N ASP A 788 -26.27 23.24 27.96
CA ASP A 788 -25.24 22.44 27.29
C ASP A 788 -25.79 21.71 26.06
N SER A 789 -26.96 21.10 26.22
CA SER A 789 -27.64 20.39 25.13
C SER A 789 -28.04 21.36 24.02
N HIS A 790 -28.65 22.50 24.35
CA HIS A 790 -29.07 23.49 23.35
C HIS A 790 -27.89 24.04 22.55
N LYS A 791 -26.77 24.36 23.21
CA LYS A 791 -25.55 24.84 22.53
C LYS A 791 -24.94 23.77 21.63
N ALA A 792 -24.95 22.49 22.06
CA ALA A 792 -24.48 21.40 21.23
C ALA A 792 -25.35 21.20 19.97
N VAL A 793 -26.67 21.32 20.10
CA VAL A 793 -27.62 21.26 18.99
C VAL A 793 -27.45 22.46 18.06
N ASP A 794 -27.34 23.69 18.60
CA ASP A 794 -27.09 24.91 17.83
C ASP A 794 -25.82 24.79 16.99
N TYR A 795 -24.76 24.28 17.60
CA TYR A 795 -23.50 24.07 16.90
C TYR A 795 -23.64 23.04 15.78
N LEU A 796 -24.25 21.88 16.05
CA LEU A 796 -24.46 20.85 15.03
C LEU A 796 -25.27 21.40 13.85
N LEU A 797 -26.35 22.13 14.11
CA LEU A 797 -27.20 22.73 13.09
C LEU A 797 -26.50 23.87 12.32
N SER A 798 -25.51 24.52 12.91
CA SER A 798 -24.72 25.55 12.24
C SER A 798 -23.75 25.00 11.18
N LEU A 799 -23.44 23.70 11.24
CA LEU A 799 -22.50 23.08 10.32
C LEU A 799 -23.13 22.93 8.92
N PRO A 800 -22.43 23.34 7.84
CA PRO A 800 -22.95 23.24 6.47
C PRO A 800 -23.14 21.79 6.00
N THR A 801 -22.55 20.84 6.71
CA THR A 801 -22.65 19.40 6.45
C THR A 801 -23.78 18.73 7.25
N CYS A 802 -24.47 19.46 8.14
CA CYS A 802 -25.61 18.93 8.88
C CYS A 802 -26.86 18.89 7.99
N THR A 803 -27.59 17.78 8.03
CA THR A 803 -28.84 17.60 7.26
C THR A 803 -30.04 18.32 7.90
N GLY A 804 -29.84 19.01 9.03
CA GLY A 804 -30.91 19.60 9.84
C GLY A 804 -31.60 18.61 10.78
N LEU A 805 -31.25 17.32 10.72
CA LEU A 805 -31.80 16.27 11.59
C LEU A 805 -30.78 15.91 12.67
N VAL A 806 -31.20 15.99 13.93
CA VAL A 806 -30.35 15.72 15.10
C VAL A 806 -30.92 14.58 15.92
N GLY A 807 -30.06 13.64 16.32
CA GLY A 807 -30.38 12.58 17.27
C GLY A 807 -29.50 12.68 18.51
N THR A 808 -29.97 12.12 19.62
CA THR A 808 -29.22 12.11 20.89
C THR A 808 -29.07 10.68 21.41
N THR A 809 -27.94 10.40 22.05
CA THR A 809 -27.66 9.08 22.62
C THR A 809 -26.72 9.19 23.80
N GLY A 810 -26.85 8.28 24.76
CA GLY A 810 -25.93 8.23 25.90
C GLY A 810 -26.13 7.04 26.81
N MET A 811 -25.17 6.85 27.73
CA MET A 811 -25.08 5.68 28.60
C MET A 811 -25.10 6.09 30.07
N CYS A 812 -25.79 5.33 30.93
CA CYS A 812 -25.89 5.60 32.37
C CYS A 812 -26.46 7.01 32.62
N LEU A 813 -25.71 7.92 33.27
CA LEU A 813 -26.06 9.34 33.36
C LEU A 813 -26.30 9.95 31.98
N GLY A 814 -25.44 9.66 31.01
CA GLY A 814 -25.61 10.10 29.63
C GLY A 814 -26.90 9.59 28.99
N GLY A 815 -27.43 8.44 29.42
CA GLY A 815 -28.73 7.93 28.96
C GLY A 815 -29.89 8.77 29.48
N HIS A 816 -29.81 9.22 30.73
CA HIS A 816 -30.75 10.20 31.27
C HIS A 816 -30.61 11.54 30.52
N LEU A 817 -29.39 12.04 30.33
CA LEU A 817 -29.16 13.30 29.61
C LEU A 817 -29.61 13.24 28.15
N ALA A 818 -29.47 12.09 27.47
CA ALA A 818 -30.02 11.90 26.13
C ALA A 818 -31.55 12.00 26.13
N LEU A 819 -32.21 11.39 27.12
CA LEU A 819 -33.66 11.54 27.29
C LEU A 819 -34.05 12.99 27.61
N ARG A 820 -33.29 13.70 28.47
CA ARG A 820 -33.55 15.12 28.77
C ARG A 820 -33.34 16.01 27.55
N ALA A 821 -32.27 15.79 26.79
CA ALA A 821 -31.97 16.53 25.56
C ALA A 821 -33.15 16.43 24.56
N SER A 822 -33.82 15.29 24.50
CA SER A 822 -34.97 15.07 23.61
C SER A 822 -36.23 15.88 23.95
N LEU A 823 -36.21 16.65 25.04
CA LEU A 823 -37.22 17.68 25.32
C LEU A 823 -37.08 18.89 24.40
N ASP A 824 -35.91 19.09 23.79
CA ASP A 824 -35.74 20.04 22.70
C ASP A 824 -36.47 19.50 21.44
N PRO A 825 -37.46 20.23 20.90
CA PRO A 825 -38.26 19.78 19.76
C PRO A 825 -37.44 19.58 18.47
N ARG A 826 -36.20 20.10 18.40
CA ARG A 826 -35.29 19.92 17.26
C ARG A 826 -34.69 18.51 17.19
N ILE A 827 -34.73 17.76 18.30
CA ILE A 827 -34.19 16.40 18.35
C ILE A 827 -35.23 15.40 17.84
N SER A 828 -34.86 14.68 16.80
CA SER A 828 -35.77 13.81 16.05
C SER A 828 -35.81 12.37 16.56
N ALA A 829 -34.74 11.90 17.20
CA ALA A 829 -34.61 10.57 17.79
C ALA A 829 -33.71 10.56 19.03
N SER A 830 -33.98 9.69 20.00
CA SER A 830 -33.18 9.51 21.22
C SER A 830 -32.96 8.04 21.54
N VAL A 831 -31.71 7.63 21.82
CA VAL A 831 -31.38 6.28 22.30
C VAL A 831 -30.73 6.36 23.68
N ALA A 832 -31.43 5.92 24.71
CA ALA A 832 -30.99 5.98 26.09
C ALA A 832 -30.61 4.58 26.61
N TYR A 833 -29.31 4.37 26.81
CA TYR A 833 -28.77 3.14 27.39
C TYR A 833 -28.75 3.24 28.92
N PHE A 834 -29.57 2.44 29.58
CA PHE A 834 -29.70 2.27 31.03
C PHE A 834 -29.63 3.60 31.81
N GLY A 835 -30.50 4.53 31.44
CA GLY A 835 -30.59 5.86 32.03
C GLY A 835 -30.83 5.81 33.54
N THR A 836 -29.84 6.20 34.34
CA THR A 836 -29.95 6.19 35.81
C THR A 836 -30.71 7.41 36.30
N ASP A 837 -31.25 7.34 37.52
CA ASP A 837 -31.87 8.47 38.23
C ASP A 837 -33.17 9.04 37.62
N VAL A 838 -33.62 8.52 36.46
CA VAL A 838 -34.87 8.95 35.82
C VAL A 838 -36.07 8.62 36.72
N HIS A 839 -36.13 7.38 37.19
CA HIS A 839 -37.22 6.86 38.02
C HIS A 839 -37.23 7.41 39.46
N SER A 840 -36.09 7.85 39.98
CA SER A 840 -35.91 8.31 41.36
C SER A 840 -35.90 9.83 41.52
N ARG A 841 -35.94 10.60 40.43
CA ARG A 841 -35.92 12.08 40.46
C ARG A 841 -34.71 12.68 41.18
N THR A 842 -33.55 12.02 41.09
CA THR A 842 -32.32 12.37 41.83
C THR A 842 -31.27 13.10 41.02
N LEU A 843 -31.52 13.39 39.73
CA LEU A 843 -30.59 14.17 38.90
C LEU A 843 -30.78 15.67 39.14
N GLY A 844 -29.76 16.34 39.68
CA GLY A 844 -29.80 17.73 40.11
C GLY A 844 -30.07 17.91 41.62
N PRO A 845 -30.21 19.16 42.09
CA PRO A 845 -30.19 19.50 43.53
C PRO A 845 -31.52 19.16 44.22
N TYR A 846 -31.81 17.86 44.32
CA TYR A 846 -32.95 17.29 45.04
C TYR A 846 -32.47 16.65 46.34
N THR A 847 -33.22 16.87 47.43
CA THR A 847 -32.82 16.43 48.77
C THR A 847 -33.01 14.95 49.01
N GLU A 848 -34.01 14.33 48.38
CA GLU A 848 -34.35 12.91 48.56
C GLU A 848 -34.86 12.28 47.25
N ALA A 849 -34.70 10.97 47.12
CA ALA A 849 -35.23 10.22 45.99
C ALA A 849 -36.77 10.14 46.05
N ASN A 850 -37.43 10.45 44.93
CA ASN A 850 -38.87 10.38 44.79
C ASN A 850 -39.27 9.46 43.64
N THR A 851 -39.72 8.25 44.01
CA THR A 851 -40.23 7.21 43.11
C THR A 851 -41.76 7.19 43.00
N SER A 852 -42.45 8.22 43.49
CA SER A 852 -43.91 8.33 43.38
C SER A 852 -44.35 8.40 41.91
N THR A 853 -45.51 7.80 41.63
CA THR A 853 -46.19 7.93 40.32
C THR A 853 -46.73 9.33 40.09
N GLN A 854 -46.97 10.12 41.15
CA GLN A 854 -47.42 11.50 41.05
C GLN A 854 -46.24 12.47 41.01
N ALA A 855 -46.29 13.42 40.07
CA ALA A 855 -45.28 14.46 39.94
C ALA A 855 -45.37 15.46 41.12
N PRO A 856 -44.24 15.91 41.69
CA PRO A 856 -44.23 17.04 42.60
C PRO A 856 -44.79 18.32 41.93
N PRO A 857 -45.42 19.23 42.69
CA PRO A 857 -45.87 20.50 42.16
C PRO A 857 -44.69 21.27 41.55
N ASN A 858 -44.81 21.75 40.30
CA ASN A 858 -43.77 22.47 39.56
C ASN A 858 -42.45 21.71 39.38
N SER A 859 -42.48 20.37 39.29
CA SER A 859 -41.29 19.57 39.02
C SER A 859 -40.68 19.89 37.64
N ASN A 860 -39.38 20.24 37.63
CA ASN A 860 -38.59 20.40 36.39
C ASN A 860 -37.81 19.12 36.01
N HIS A 861 -38.12 17.99 36.66
CA HIS A 861 -37.40 16.74 36.42
C HIS A 861 -37.80 16.09 35.09
N THR A 862 -36.86 15.40 34.44
CA THR A 862 -37.04 14.74 33.13
C THR A 862 -38.31 13.88 33.05
N LEU A 863 -38.55 13.07 34.09
CA LEU A 863 -39.67 12.14 34.16
C LEU A 863 -41.05 12.83 34.11
N ASP A 864 -41.13 14.07 34.60
CA ASP A 864 -42.38 14.82 34.68
C ASP A 864 -42.62 15.70 33.43
N ARG A 865 -41.62 15.82 32.55
CA ARG A 865 -41.66 16.63 31.32
C ARG A 865 -41.70 15.81 30.02
N LEU A 866 -41.82 14.48 30.11
CA LEU A 866 -41.77 13.57 28.95
C LEU A 866 -42.80 13.89 27.84
N ALA A 867 -43.92 14.56 28.16
CA ALA A 867 -44.93 14.98 27.18
C ALA A 867 -44.42 16.04 26.17
N GLU A 868 -43.30 16.70 26.47
CA GLU A 868 -42.67 17.67 25.58
C GLU A 868 -41.87 17.00 24.45
N ILE A 869 -41.48 15.73 24.62
CA ILE A 869 -40.70 14.97 23.64
C ILE A 869 -41.50 14.80 22.35
N LYS A 870 -40.95 15.28 21.22
CA LYS A 870 -41.53 15.10 19.87
C LYS A 870 -40.81 14.05 19.03
N GLY A 871 -39.59 13.66 19.43
CA GLY A 871 -38.80 12.64 18.76
C GLY A 871 -39.18 11.22 19.17
N GLU A 872 -38.71 10.24 18.40
CA GLU A 872 -38.85 8.82 18.73
C GLU A 872 -37.77 8.38 19.74
N VAL A 873 -38.15 7.64 20.78
CA VAL A 873 -37.24 7.26 21.88
C VAL A 873 -37.03 5.75 21.96
N ALA A 874 -35.79 5.29 22.03
CA ALA A 874 -35.45 3.91 22.38
C ALA A 874 -34.81 3.86 23.78
N MET A 875 -35.49 3.20 24.72
CA MET A 875 -34.98 2.94 26.06
C MET A 875 -34.41 1.52 26.13
N ILE A 876 -33.18 1.36 26.61
CA ILE A 876 -32.50 0.05 26.66
C ILE A 876 -32.04 -0.23 28.09
N PHE A 877 -32.49 -1.34 28.69
CA PHE A 877 -32.13 -1.74 30.05
C PHE A 877 -31.66 -3.20 30.12
N GLY A 878 -30.88 -3.52 31.15
CA GLY A 878 -30.55 -4.89 31.51
C GLY A 878 -31.43 -5.38 32.66
N ILE A 879 -31.91 -6.63 32.61
CA ILE A 879 -32.81 -7.16 33.63
C ILE A 879 -32.16 -7.24 35.02
N LYS A 880 -30.83 -7.40 35.08
CA LYS A 880 -30.09 -7.49 36.34
C LYS A 880 -29.55 -6.13 36.81
N ASP A 881 -29.88 -5.02 36.14
CA ASP A 881 -29.45 -3.68 36.55
C ASP A 881 -30.01 -3.28 37.92
N THR A 882 -29.11 -3.07 38.89
CA THR A 882 -29.46 -2.68 40.26
C THR A 882 -29.64 -1.17 40.44
N HIS A 883 -29.24 -0.35 39.46
CA HIS A 883 -29.40 1.10 39.51
C HIS A 883 -30.78 1.54 39.01
N VAL A 884 -31.45 0.71 38.21
CA VAL A 884 -32.83 0.94 37.77
C VAL A 884 -33.62 -0.36 38.00
N PRO A 885 -34.17 -0.57 39.22
CA PRO A 885 -34.90 -1.79 39.56
C PRO A 885 -36.17 -1.93 38.72
N ASP A 886 -36.77 -3.12 38.73
CA ASP A 886 -37.97 -3.48 37.95
C ASP A 886 -39.08 -2.43 38.09
N ALA A 887 -39.43 -2.07 39.33
CA ALA A 887 -40.43 -1.04 39.61
C ALA A 887 -40.06 0.35 39.03
N GLY A 888 -38.76 0.68 38.98
CA GLY A 888 -38.27 1.91 38.36
C GLY A 888 -38.41 1.90 36.84
N ARG A 889 -38.11 0.76 36.20
CA ARG A 889 -38.30 0.57 34.75
C ARG A 889 -39.78 0.62 34.37
N ASP A 890 -40.63 0.01 35.18
CA ASP A 890 -42.08 0.04 35.02
C ASP A 890 -42.63 1.48 35.15
N LEU A 891 -42.14 2.25 36.11
CA LEU A 891 -42.50 3.66 36.27
C LEU A 891 -42.11 4.49 35.04
N ILE A 892 -40.88 4.34 34.53
CA ILE A 892 -40.44 5.04 33.30
C ILE A 892 -41.33 4.65 32.12
N ARG A 893 -41.60 3.35 31.94
CA ARG A 893 -42.44 2.83 30.86
C ARG A 893 -43.88 3.37 30.97
N GLN A 894 -44.44 3.41 32.16
CA GLN A 894 -45.76 3.98 32.42
C GLN A 894 -45.80 5.47 32.07
N LYS A 895 -44.80 6.24 32.51
CA LYS A 895 -44.75 7.69 32.27
C LYS A 895 -44.56 8.05 30.80
N LEU A 896 -43.77 7.30 30.05
CA LEU A 896 -43.67 7.46 28.59
C LEU A 896 -45.01 7.18 27.88
N ARG A 897 -45.78 6.20 28.36
CA ARG A 897 -47.14 5.93 27.84
C ARG A 897 -48.12 7.03 28.18
N GLU A 898 -48.14 7.50 29.42
CA GLU A 898 -48.98 8.62 29.87
C GLU A 898 -48.68 9.91 29.09
N ALA A 899 -47.41 10.13 28.76
CA ALA A 899 -46.94 11.25 27.95
C ALA A 899 -47.31 11.14 26.46
N GLY A 900 -47.75 9.97 25.99
CA GLY A 900 -48.01 9.71 24.57
C GLY A 900 -46.76 9.75 23.70
N THR A 901 -45.57 9.55 24.27
CA THR A 901 -44.31 9.50 23.53
C THR A 901 -44.25 8.27 22.62
N VAL A 902 -43.71 8.39 21.41
CA VAL A 902 -43.44 7.23 20.54
C VAL A 902 -42.14 6.59 21.01
N PHE A 903 -42.20 5.38 21.56
CA PHE A 903 -41.00 4.75 22.11
C PHE A 903 -40.91 3.23 21.90
N SER A 904 -39.68 2.74 21.85
CA SER A 904 -39.31 1.34 21.96
C SER A 904 -38.62 1.08 23.31
N PHE A 905 -38.89 -0.07 23.93
CA PHE A 905 -38.39 -0.39 25.27
C PHE A 905 -37.81 -1.80 25.29
N TYR A 906 -36.48 -1.90 25.41
CA TYR A 906 -35.74 -3.15 25.33
C TYR A 906 -35.19 -3.55 26.70
N GLU A 907 -35.38 -4.81 27.06
CA GLU A 907 -34.89 -5.39 28.31
C GLU A 907 -34.13 -6.69 28.03
N PHE A 908 -32.80 -6.65 28.21
CA PHE A 908 -31.96 -7.79 27.90
C PHE A 908 -31.78 -8.70 29.11
N ALA A 909 -32.09 -9.99 28.91
CA ALA A 909 -31.89 -11.02 29.92
C ALA A 909 -30.42 -11.09 30.33
N TRP A 910 -30.17 -11.28 31.64
CA TRP A 910 -28.83 -11.43 32.24
C TRP A 910 -27.89 -10.22 32.16
N ALA A 911 -28.25 -9.15 31.46
CA ALA A 911 -27.47 -7.92 31.41
C ALA A 911 -27.54 -7.14 32.73
N GLN A 912 -26.37 -6.78 33.28
CA GLN A 912 -26.17 -5.93 34.47
C GLN A 912 -25.91 -4.47 34.05
N HIS A 913 -25.98 -3.49 34.96
CA HIS A 913 -25.59 -2.10 34.67
C HIS A 913 -24.24 -1.97 33.94
N ALA A 914 -24.16 -1.07 32.96
CA ALA A 914 -22.96 -0.83 32.12
C ALA A 914 -22.52 -2.03 31.26
N PHE A 915 -23.47 -2.88 30.83
CA PHE A 915 -23.19 -4.06 30.00
C PHE A 915 -22.64 -3.79 28.60
N ILE A 916 -22.77 -2.57 28.08
CA ILE A 916 -22.17 -2.15 26.80
C ILE A 916 -20.78 -1.51 26.93
N ARG A 917 -20.30 -1.35 28.18
CA ARG A 917 -19.00 -0.72 28.45
C ARG A 917 -17.91 -1.78 28.39
N ASP A 918 -17.04 -1.70 27.39
CA ASP A 918 -15.97 -2.67 27.13
C ASP A 918 -14.75 -2.52 28.05
N GLU A 919 -14.53 -1.35 28.65
CA GLU A 919 -13.49 -1.10 29.65
C GLU A 919 -14.07 -0.80 31.04
N LEU A 920 -13.37 -1.25 32.09
CA LEU A 920 -13.67 -0.91 33.49
C LEU A 920 -15.12 -1.18 33.90
N SER A 921 -15.82 -2.12 33.23
CA SER A 921 -17.22 -2.48 33.49
C SER A 921 -17.41 -3.40 34.69
N LYS A 922 -16.37 -3.65 35.49
CA LYS A 922 -16.41 -4.57 36.64
C LYS A 922 -16.91 -5.97 36.24
N GLY A 923 -16.50 -6.44 35.06
CA GLY A 923 -16.87 -7.76 34.52
C GLY A 923 -18.28 -7.88 33.95
N ARG A 924 -18.97 -6.75 33.71
CA ARG A 924 -20.38 -6.72 33.27
C ARG A 924 -20.56 -6.63 31.75
N TYR A 925 -19.46 -6.43 31.01
CA TYR A 925 -19.50 -6.30 29.55
C TYR A 925 -20.01 -7.58 28.87
N ASP A 926 -21.01 -7.44 28.01
CA ASP A 926 -21.51 -8.51 27.16
C ASP A 926 -21.40 -8.10 25.68
N PRO A 927 -20.46 -8.67 24.91
CA PRO A 927 -20.23 -8.26 23.52
C PRO A 927 -21.40 -8.62 22.60
N ALA A 928 -22.16 -9.68 22.88
CA ALA A 928 -23.28 -10.10 22.04
C ALA A 928 -24.47 -9.15 22.22
N ILE A 929 -24.81 -8.83 23.47
CA ILE A 929 -25.86 -7.88 23.80
C ILE A 929 -25.46 -6.47 23.33
N THR A 930 -24.19 -6.08 23.51
CA THR A 930 -23.66 -4.78 23.03
C THR A 930 -23.88 -4.60 21.55
N LYS A 931 -23.56 -5.62 20.74
CA LYS A 931 -23.79 -5.57 19.29
C LYS A 931 -25.26 -5.33 18.97
N ILE A 932 -26.18 -6.08 19.58
CA ILE A 932 -27.62 -5.92 19.35
C ILE A 932 -28.08 -4.51 19.73
N CYS A 933 -27.64 -4.00 20.88
CA CYS A 933 -28.02 -2.67 21.35
C CYS A 933 -27.45 -1.55 20.47
N PHE A 934 -26.32 -1.78 19.79
CA PHE A 934 -25.80 -0.85 18.78
C PHE A 934 -26.63 -0.91 17.49
N GLU A 935 -27.06 -2.10 17.05
CA GLU A 935 -27.95 -2.24 15.90
C GLU A 935 -29.29 -1.52 16.12
N VAL A 936 -29.82 -1.50 17.35
CA VAL A 936 -31.01 -0.69 17.70
C VAL A 936 -30.78 0.80 17.43
N LEU A 937 -29.59 1.33 17.75
CA LEU A 937 -29.25 2.72 17.47
C LEU A 937 -29.11 2.96 15.96
N VAL A 938 -28.43 2.06 15.25
CA VAL A 938 -28.24 2.17 13.80
C VAL A 938 -29.58 2.10 13.06
N GLU A 939 -30.50 1.24 13.50
CA GLU A 939 -31.86 1.17 12.97
C GLU A 939 -32.58 2.49 13.17
N LEU A 940 -32.70 2.95 14.42
CA LEU A 940 -33.47 4.15 14.73
C LEU A 940 -32.89 5.38 14.02
N PHE A 941 -31.58 5.61 14.11
CA PHE A 941 -30.95 6.77 13.49
C PHE A 941 -30.91 6.64 11.95
N GLY A 942 -30.75 5.44 11.40
CA GLY A 942 -30.77 5.23 9.96
C GLY A 942 -32.13 5.52 9.36
N ARG A 943 -33.20 5.04 10.02
CA ARG A 943 -34.57 5.30 9.60
C ARG A 943 -34.96 6.76 9.81
N VAL A 944 -34.65 7.34 10.96
CA VAL A 944 -35.16 8.67 11.35
C VAL A 944 -34.31 9.83 10.84
N LEU A 945 -32.98 9.66 10.77
CA LEU A 945 -32.06 10.77 10.47
C LEU A 945 -31.46 10.72 9.07
N LYS A 946 -31.46 9.54 8.41
CA LYS A 946 -30.92 9.39 7.05
C LYS A 946 -31.96 9.17 5.97
N THR A 947 -33.02 8.43 6.28
CA THR A 947 -34.04 8.10 5.28
C THR A 947 -35.03 9.24 5.19
N ASP A 948 -35.20 9.82 4.01
CA ASP A 948 -36.22 10.83 3.77
C ASP A 948 -37.60 10.16 3.71
N LEU A 949 -38.31 10.21 4.83
CA LEU A 949 -39.68 9.71 4.97
C LEU A 949 -40.72 10.82 4.74
N GLY A 950 -40.30 11.98 4.23
CA GLY A 950 -41.14 13.16 4.05
C GLY A 950 -41.23 14.07 5.30
N PRO A 951 -41.96 15.20 5.19
CA PRO A 951 -42.10 16.15 6.28
C PRO A 951 -42.90 15.56 7.44
N ARG A 952 -42.36 15.69 8.66
CA ARG A 952 -43.05 15.32 9.90
C ARG A 952 -44.23 16.27 10.12
N ASP A 953 -45.44 15.82 9.81
CA ASP A 953 -46.66 16.62 9.97
C ASP A 953 -47.16 16.68 11.44
N GLY A 954 -46.59 15.84 12.31
CA GLY A 954 -46.85 15.83 13.76
C GLY A 954 -48.28 15.44 14.12
N ARG A 955 -49.05 14.92 13.15
CA ARG A 955 -50.44 14.51 13.35
C ARG A 955 -50.43 13.02 13.71
N PRO A 956 -51.08 12.61 14.81
CA PRO A 956 -51.25 11.19 15.08
C PRO A 956 -52.09 10.59 13.95
N GLU A 957 -51.50 9.71 13.14
CA GLU A 957 -52.27 8.92 12.17
C GLU A 957 -53.29 8.09 12.92
N LYS A 958 -54.54 8.14 12.46
CA LYS A 958 -55.58 7.27 12.98
C LYS A 958 -55.24 5.86 12.51
N ILE A 959 -54.73 5.03 13.42
CA ILE A 959 -54.42 3.62 13.12
C ILE A 959 -55.73 2.95 12.69
N GLU A 960 -55.85 2.68 11.39
CA GLU A 960 -56.98 1.94 10.87
C GLU A 960 -56.73 0.45 11.08
N HIS A 961 -57.64 -0.21 11.79
CA HIS A 961 -57.60 -1.66 11.96
C HIS A 961 -58.08 -2.37 10.68
N PHE A 962 -57.27 -2.34 9.63
CA PHE A 962 -57.44 -3.21 8.47
C PHE A 962 -56.30 -4.24 8.48
N CYS A 963 -56.67 -5.52 8.60
CA CYS A 963 -55.74 -6.65 8.60
C CYS A 963 -55.26 -6.97 7.18
#